data_AF-A0AAP9D752-F1
#
_entry.id   AF-A0AAP9D752-F1
#
_cell.length_a   1.000
_cell.length_b   1.000
_cell.length_c   1.000
_cell.angle_alpha   90.00
_cell.angle_beta   90.00
_cell.angle_gamma   90.00
#
_symmetry.space_group_name_H-M   'P 1'
#
loop_
_entity.id
_entity.type
_entity.pdbx_description
1 polymer ?
#
loop_
_entity_poly.entity_id
_entity_poly.type
_entity_poly.pdbx_seq_one_letter_code
_entity_poly.pdbx_strand_id
1 'polypeptide(L)'
;MKKSKFKIIGFSVFGVILTSALIPFLITCSKQNDQKTKINSQKQKTNTDLEAKSVNFDLKNNVFDKDISKFVLNFNTNKESNLQVVATFDVFDKNNKLLKTIKSNKVNLVSKKFVFDNLDENVKYQLKQIDFYDPKDLNKVIYTKNDLAFNFETKIDDSVARTVELIIINGLNGFVDEQVIPDYSKRTSYLKAPGLIRILNEINKIKKERGANNVAVVMGGNNYYENNKSSLTRAQYTAAALKFLNPIATSIANTDLNWGYDLVDEKTKHFKEYIKTLYNNDGILSVNSYLKSGEQTIAMANNSKIINFNGFKLGLVGAMSNLVNFGSNINLTKDIKWFSNEQTANLINAEAKNLKNQGVQNIVLLSSFLADKSKENNSLVSDQKSFYKEVARMSKLLDSNINLMTASNPYKSFNIITNNKDNQPLTVVQSKPTSGFVRYMISLNLYNRILKTETKLVDKLSTSGDEKGYNYTTHQDLLDPQKNPDFNDNLVALNNFINNYKDHEYEQLAQKILIKNDKNVELYSSTYTLSSLGGFISDILAKYYQAPFYNKQTHAFEFKQTQAVILASNAIRSLISAKPIKLENLNQILPFNDTLVSGEISVKDLKKFLINSHRTQHYNEPYQFSDTLKVEYEEQVKTNKPKKKTTKKQKQTSDQKLDDVVLSNPKTIIKISLKNADGTYTELNDNQKITISVMDSILKYNKGFKEAILNKTYADQTNIRDLLRAYLQKETQIDEKYNQKTFFKNDQRFINKNQANPTSTPVYNHINESINNKQANHLRIGHWNVLHQTGLNDAKNYALAKTILFNKYDIIGLTEIWPAQGDNQEQNNLPVASIVKYMNQLSGSNDYDFVISDNLKGDENDKLATNNHTSTERIGIIYNKKKANPIAFADNKIGHVYSNPLEDGKYEKQQTNYSRPPYAIKFASVGEIKNDFTLVFAHLDSPGTYPSETKYQKKEHLLKRTELVKEKAISSNQMINKYEQGSREVDDAERLVKVMEEIKKIDNNKDDDYFFMGDTNIRLHNQQWVFRTFIQNGYSSVFADNDLFKSSLSGNPGEFANSYDKIFSQVNGLTISNPSIYDLWNAYEDQIVDQVWLKKVRALNPHEFHDKLFYIRNDISDHAPTYFDLGLNKDDSK
;
A
#
# COMPACT_ATOMS: atom_id res chain seq x y z
N MET A 1 70.17 6.09 -12.18
CA MET A 1 71.23 5.05 -12.29
C MET A 1 70.69 3.74 -11.71
N LYS A 2 70.87 2.59 -12.41
CA LYS A 2 70.68 1.19 -11.92
C LYS A 2 69.26 0.78 -11.42
N LYS A 3 68.82 -0.49 -11.43
CA LYS A 3 68.81 -1.54 -12.50
C LYS A 3 67.87 -2.71 -12.06
N SER A 4 66.84 -3.06 -12.86
CA SER A 4 66.07 -4.36 -12.98
C SER A 4 65.61 -5.16 -11.71
N LYS A 5 64.55 -6.00 -11.70
CA LYS A 5 64.03 -7.00 -12.69
C LYS A 5 62.49 -7.23 -12.62
N PHE A 6 61.99 -7.99 -13.63
CA PHE A 6 60.63 -8.54 -13.89
C PHE A 6 60.23 -9.73 -12.97
N LYS A 7 59.01 -10.36 -12.98
CA LYS A 7 58.02 -10.74 -14.05
C LYS A 7 56.53 -10.65 -13.58
N ILE A 8 55.52 -10.31 -14.42
CA ILE A 8 54.68 -11.10 -15.41
C ILE A 8 53.90 -12.27 -14.72
N ILE A 9 52.59 -12.56 -14.92
CA ILE A 9 51.52 -12.29 -15.93
C ILE A 9 50.18 -11.88 -15.22
N GLY A 10 49.02 -11.50 -15.80
CA GLY A 10 48.53 -11.21 -17.17
C GLY A 10 47.75 -12.32 -17.92
N PHE A 11 46.72 -12.10 -18.76
CA PHE A 11 45.66 -11.07 -18.90
C PHE A 11 44.56 -11.58 -19.88
N SER A 12 43.36 -10.98 -19.93
CA SER A 12 42.22 -11.33 -20.84
C SER A 12 42.20 -10.52 -22.16
N VAL A 13 41.31 -10.83 -23.15
CA VAL A 13 40.54 -9.86 -24.01
C VAL A 13 39.70 -10.53 -25.15
N PHE A 14 38.60 -9.85 -25.54
CA PHE A 14 37.67 -9.88 -26.71
C PHE A 14 38.13 -10.49 -28.07
N GLY A 15 37.28 -10.74 -29.09
CA GLY A 15 35.79 -10.68 -29.21
C GLY A 15 35.24 -10.23 -30.59
N VAL A 16 34.14 -10.88 -31.08
CA VAL A 16 33.10 -10.45 -32.07
C VAL A 16 33.48 -9.99 -33.51
N ILE A 17 32.86 -10.61 -34.54
CA ILE A 17 32.23 -9.96 -35.74
C ILE A 17 31.39 -10.98 -36.56
N LEU A 18 30.43 -10.51 -37.38
CA LEU A 18 29.50 -11.28 -38.25
C LEU A 18 30.00 -11.39 -39.72
N THR A 19 29.51 -12.37 -40.51
CA THR A 19 28.64 -12.18 -41.73
C THR A 19 28.29 -13.46 -42.54
N SER A 20 27.06 -13.46 -43.11
CA SER A 20 26.58 -14.02 -44.42
C SER A 20 26.85 -15.46 -44.95
N ALA A 21 25.78 -16.28 -44.98
CA ALA A 21 25.07 -16.86 -46.16
C ALA A 21 25.67 -17.90 -47.19
N LEU A 22 24.72 -18.69 -47.77
CA LEU A 22 24.71 -19.45 -49.05
C LEU A 22 25.20 -20.93 -49.16
N ILE A 23 24.84 -21.57 -50.30
CA ILE A 23 24.41 -22.98 -50.57
C ILE A 23 24.38 -23.17 -52.13
N PRO A 24 24.53 -24.35 -52.84
CA PRO A 24 24.02 -25.74 -52.58
C PRO A 24 24.92 -26.94 -53.13
N PHE A 25 24.29 -28.11 -53.43
CA PHE A 25 24.69 -29.22 -54.37
C PHE A 25 25.84 -30.21 -53.97
N LEU A 26 26.00 -31.47 -54.48
CA LEU A 26 25.13 -32.59 -54.98
C LEU A 26 26.05 -33.87 -55.24
N ILE A 27 25.57 -34.92 -55.95
CA ILE A 27 26.30 -36.03 -56.66
C ILE A 27 26.84 -37.23 -55.81
N THR A 28 26.78 -38.55 -56.15
CA THR A 28 25.99 -39.42 -57.10
C THR A 28 26.12 -40.96 -56.79
N CYS A 29 25.13 -41.77 -57.25
CA CYS A 29 25.23 -43.18 -57.74
C CYS A 29 25.65 -44.33 -56.77
N SER A 30 25.44 -45.65 -57.04
CA SER A 30 25.11 -46.37 -58.30
C SER A 30 24.24 -47.66 -58.17
N LYS A 31 24.06 -48.35 -59.31
CA LYS A 31 23.31 -49.59 -59.72
C LYS A 31 23.72 -50.92 -59.01
N GLN A 32 23.18 -52.14 -59.30
CA GLN A 32 21.86 -52.72 -59.71
C GLN A 32 22.06 -54.22 -60.12
N ASN A 33 21.32 -55.18 -59.54
CA ASN A 33 21.10 -56.62 -59.95
C ASN A 33 22.37 -57.52 -60.21
N ASP A 34 22.35 -58.87 -60.20
CA ASP A 34 21.34 -59.82 -60.69
C ASP A 34 21.48 -61.32 -60.24
N GLN A 35 20.40 -62.10 -60.46
CA GLN A 35 20.25 -63.57 -60.69
C GLN A 35 20.92 -64.74 -59.88
N LYS A 36 20.03 -65.51 -59.20
CA LYS A 36 19.76 -66.99 -59.26
C LYS A 36 20.87 -68.06 -59.48
N THR A 37 20.81 -69.14 -58.67
CA THR A 37 20.85 -70.55 -59.17
C THR A 37 20.16 -71.54 -58.19
N LYS A 38 20.16 -72.87 -58.44
CA LYS A 38 19.16 -73.83 -57.91
C LYS A 38 19.70 -75.29 -57.73
N ILE A 39 19.29 -75.98 -56.64
CA ILE A 39 19.04 -77.46 -56.54
C ILE A 39 20.33 -78.36 -56.62
N ASN A 40 20.53 -79.54 -56.00
CA ASN A 40 19.71 -80.70 -55.53
C ASN A 40 20.38 -81.35 -54.26
N SER A 41 19.97 -82.45 -53.58
CA SER A 41 19.11 -83.61 -53.90
C SER A 41 18.66 -84.50 -52.70
N GLN A 42 17.48 -85.13 -52.82
CA GLN A 42 17.02 -86.45 -52.27
C GLN A 42 16.84 -86.62 -50.73
N LYS A 43 15.60 -86.90 -50.26
CA LYS A 43 14.90 -88.21 -50.03
C LYS A 43 15.52 -89.03 -48.87
N GLN A 44 14.78 -89.63 -47.92
CA GLN A 44 13.35 -89.79 -47.56
C GLN A 44 13.31 -90.09 -46.02
N LYS A 45 12.25 -90.35 -45.23
CA LYS A 45 10.78 -90.62 -45.26
C LYS A 45 10.31 -90.51 -43.77
N THR A 46 9.06 -90.34 -43.30
CA THR A 46 7.74 -89.85 -43.79
C THR A 46 6.86 -89.61 -42.55
N ASN A 47 6.02 -88.57 -42.52
CA ASN A 47 4.72 -88.63 -41.82
C ASN A 47 3.80 -87.49 -42.31
N THR A 48 2.73 -87.84 -43.02
CA THR A 48 1.77 -86.90 -43.62
C THR A 48 0.61 -86.62 -42.68
N ASP A 49 0.41 -85.35 -42.29
CA ASP A 49 -0.93 -84.70 -42.20
C ASP A 49 -0.87 -83.22 -41.77
N LEU A 50 0.06 -82.45 -42.34
CA LEU A 50 0.02 -80.98 -42.30
C LEU A 50 0.65 -80.31 -43.54
N GLU A 51 0.77 -81.05 -44.65
CA GLU A 51 1.27 -80.49 -45.90
C GLU A 51 0.23 -79.55 -46.55
N ALA A 52 0.55 -78.26 -46.56
CA ALA A 52 0.20 -77.30 -47.61
C ALA A 52 -1.28 -77.27 -48.08
N LYS A 53 -2.25 -77.10 -47.17
CA LYS A 53 -3.40 -76.24 -47.52
C LYS A 53 -2.88 -74.81 -47.68
N SER A 54 -2.94 -74.27 -48.89
CA SER A 54 -2.51 -72.92 -49.24
C SER A 54 -3.48 -71.86 -48.71
N VAL A 55 -3.43 -71.61 -47.40
CA VAL A 55 -4.31 -70.62 -46.75
C VAL A 55 -3.85 -69.20 -47.07
N ASN A 56 -4.29 -68.71 -48.23
CA ASN A 56 -4.08 -67.32 -48.62
C ASN A 56 -4.90 -66.39 -47.70
N PHE A 57 -4.20 -65.66 -46.83
CA PHE A 57 -4.77 -64.61 -45.97
C PHE A 57 -4.63 -63.24 -46.63
N ASP A 58 -5.74 -62.75 -47.18
CA ASP A 58 -5.89 -61.36 -47.64
C ASP A 58 -6.30 -60.47 -46.46
N LEU A 59 -5.54 -59.42 -46.18
CA LEU A 59 -5.96 -58.33 -45.29
C LEU A 59 -6.79 -57.33 -46.10
N LYS A 60 -8.03 -57.05 -45.68
CA LYS A 60 -8.94 -56.13 -46.38
C LYS A 60 -9.63 -55.19 -45.42
N ASN A 61 -9.90 -53.97 -45.88
CA ASN A 61 -10.69 -52.95 -45.17
C ASN A 61 -10.25 -52.75 -43.71
N ASN A 62 -8.95 -52.57 -43.46
CA ASN A 62 -8.43 -52.31 -42.13
C ASN A 62 -8.82 -50.87 -41.71
N VAL A 63 -9.81 -50.73 -40.83
CA VAL A 63 -10.38 -49.43 -40.42
C VAL A 63 -9.96 -49.11 -38.99
N PHE A 64 -9.49 -47.88 -38.78
CA PHE A 64 -9.46 -47.28 -37.45
C PHE A 64 -10.77 -46.48 -37.26
N ASP A 65 -11.56 -46.88 -36.27
CA ASP A 65 -12.78 -46.21 -35.88
C ASP A 65 -12.48 -45.26 -34.72
N LYS A 66 -12.55 -43.95 -35.00
CA LYS A 66 -12.19 -42.90 -34.04
C LYS A 66 -13.17 -42.84 -32.87
N ASP A 67 -14.46 -43.00 -33.15
CA ASP A 67 -15.54 -42.72 -32.19
C ASP A 67 -15.55 -43.72 -31.02
N ILE A 68 -14.93 -44.88 -31.22
CA ILE A 68 -14.79 -45.97 -30.25
C ILE A 68 -13.33 -46.29 -29.90
N SER A 69 -12.35 -45.59 -30.50
CA SER A 69 -10.89 -45.83 -30.33
C SER A 69 -10.45 -47.27 -30.63
N LYS A 70 -10.97 -47.85 -31.72
CA LYS A 70 -10.72 -49.26 -32.10
C LYS A 70 -10.06 -49.39 -33.46
N PHE A 71 -9.14 -50.34 -33.59
CA PHE A 71 -8.59 -50.75 -34.88
C PHE A 71 -9.09 -52.14 -35.26
N VAL A 72 -9.61 -52.31 -36.48
CA VAL A 72 -10.15 -53.59 -36.96
C VAL A 72 -9.30 -54.11 -38.11
N LEU A 73 -8.65 -55.26 -37.91
CA LEU A 73 -8.06 -56.05 -39.00
C LEU A 73 -9.12 -57.03 -39.51
N ASN A 74 -9.48 -56.99 -40.80
CA ASN A 74 -10.33 -58.02 -41.39
C ASN A 74 -9.51 -58.96 -42.28
N PHE A 75 -9.63 -60.26 -42.00
CA PHE A 75 -8.97 -61.32 -42.73
C PHE A 75 -9.99 -62.02 -43.65
N ASN A 76 -9.75 -61.97 -44.96
CA ASN A 76 -10.46 -62.82 -45.90
C ASN A 76 -9.74 -64.17 -45.99
N THR A 77 -10.46 -65.25 -45.69
CA THR A 77 -9.91 -66.61 -45.54
C THR A 77 -10.68 -67.64 -46.37
N ASN A 78 -9.95 -68.55 -47.01
CA ASN A 78 -10.52 -69.60 -47.85
C ASN A 78 -10.93 -70.83 -47.01
N LYS A 79 -12.04 -70.68 -46.26
CA LYS A 79 -12.74 -71.67 -45.42
C LYS A 79 -11.96 -72.24 -44.20
N GLU A 80 -12.65 -72.21 -43.05
CA GLU A 80 -12.45 -73.10 -41.89
C GLU A 80 -11.02 -73.23 -41.33
N SER A 81 -10.42 -72.10 -40.97
CA SER A 81 -9.16 -72.02 -40.23
C SER A 81 -9.37 -71.54 -38.79
N ASN A 82 -9.61 -72.47 -37.85
CA ASN A 82 -9.68 -72.23 -36.39
C ASN A 82 -8.30 -71.96 -35.76
N LEU A 83 -7.49 -71.09 -36.38
CA LEU A 83 -6.15 -70.75 -35.92
C LEU A 83 -6.18 -69.67 -34.83
N GLN A 84 -5.10 -69.60 -34.05
CA GLN A 84 -4.84 -68.44 -33.19
C GLN A 84 -3.87 -67.47 -33.86
N VAL A 85 -4.09 -66.17 -33.65
CA VAL A 85 -3.21 -65.10 -34.15
C VAL A 85 -2.63 -64.28 -33.01
N VAL A 86 -1.37 -63.89 -33.16
CA VAL A 86 -0.71 -62.79 -32.45
C VAL A 86 -0.23 -61.75 -33.46
N ALA A 87 -0.52 -60.48 -33.23
CA ALA A 87 -0.02 -59.37 -34.02
C ALA A 87 1.02 -58.55 -33.23
N THR A 88 2.09 -58.12 -33.90
CA THR A 88 3.18 -57.32 -33.32
C THR A 88 3.22 -55.94 -33.98
N PHE A 89 3.08 -54.89 -33.18
CA PHE A 89 3.07 -53.49 -33.62
C PHE A 89 4.24 -52.72 -33.02
N ASP A 90 4.94 -51.96 -33.84
CA ASP A 90 5.81 -50.88 -33.37
C ASP A 90 4.98 -49.60 -33.20
N VAL A 91 5.25 -48.88 -32.11
CA VAL A 91 4.57 -47.65 -31.72
C VAL A 91 5.57 -46.51 -31.76
N PHE A 92 5.31 -45.49 -32.57
CA PHE A 92 6.19 -44.35 -32.78
C PHE A 92 5.56 -43.05 -32.28
N ASP A 93 6.39 -42.13 -31.78
CA ASP A 93 5.96 -40.76 -31.51
C ASP A 93 5.78 -39.94 -32.81
N LYS A 94 5.29 -38.70 -32.65
CA LYS A 94 5.12 -37.74 -33.77
C LYS A 94 6.41 -37.34 -34.49
N ASN A 95 7.58 -37.71 -33.98
CA ASN A 95 8.89 -37.49 -34.60
C ASN A 95 9.41 -38.76 -35.31
N ASN A 96 8.59 -39.82 -35.41
CA ASN A 96 8.96 -41.17 -35.85
C ASN A 96 10.02 -41.87 -34.96
N LYS A 97 10.16 -41.47 -33.69
CA LYS A 97 10.98 -42.21 -32.71
C LYS A 97 10.18 -43.42 -32.20
N LEU A 98 10.77 -44.61 -32.28
CA LEU A 98 10.19 -45.82 -31.68
C LEU A 98 10.07 -45.64 -30.16
N LEU A 99 8.86 -45.78 -29.63
CA LEU A 99 8.54 -45.72 -28.21
C LEU A 99 8.55 -47.12 -27.57
N LYS A 100 7.91 -48.09 -28.24
CA LYS A 100 7.76 -49.48 -27.77
C LYS A 100 7.27 -50.39 -28.90
N THR A 101 7.51 -51.69 -28.75
CA THR A 101 6.83 -52.74 -29.52
C THR A 101 5.79 -53.40 -28.64
N ILE A 102 4.58 -53.63 -29.15
CA ILE A 102 3.46 -54.31 -28.47
C ILE A 102 3.17 -55.62 -29.21
N LYS A 103 2.98 -56.72 -28.47
CA LYS A 103 2.38 -57.96 -29.00
C LYS A 103 0.98 -58.14 -28.44
N SER A 104 0.04 -58.60 -29.27
CA SER A 104 -1.30 -58.96 -28.82
C SER A 104 -1.31 -60.26 -28.02
N ASN A 105 -2.39 -60.49 -27.29
CA ASN A 105 -2.71 -61.84 -26.81
C ASN A 105 -3.04 -62.76 -28.00
N LYS A 106 -2.92 -64.08 -27.80
CA LYS A 106 -3.42 -65.09 -28.74
C LYS A 106 -4.95 -65.07 -28.76
N VAL A 107 -5.56 -64.97 -29.94
CA VAL A 107 -7.03 -65.00 -30.11
C VAL A 107 -7.40 -65.87 -31.31
N ASN A 108 -8.49 -66.64 -31.20
CA ASN A 108 -8.99 -67.52 -32.26
C ASN A 108 -9.59 -66.69 -33.42
N LEU A 109 -9.27 -67.06 -34.67
CA LEU A 109 -9.69 -66.34 -35.90
C LEU A 109 -11.16 -66.58 -36.33
N VAL A 110 -12.02 -67.07 -35.42
CA VAL A 110 -13.38 -67.55 -35.75
C VAL A 110 -14.28 -66.41 -36.24
N SER A 111 -14.07 -65.18 -35.73
CA SER A 111 -14.54 -63.98 -36.38
C SER A 111 -13.52 -63.51 -37.43
N LYS A 112 -13.97 -63.33 -38.69
CA LYS A 112 -13.15 -62.74 -39.78
C LYS A 112 -12.64 -61.32 -39.49
N LYS A 113 -13.10 -60.70 -38.39
CA LYS A 113 -12.64 -59.43 -37.85
C LYS A 113 -11.87 -59.69 -36.55
N PHE A 114 -10.66 -59.16 -36.45
CA PHE A 114 -9.95 -59.00 -35.19
C PHE A 114 -10.03 -57.52 -34.79
N VAL A 115 -10.30 -57.24 -33.51
CA VAL A 115 -10.45 -55.87 -33.00
C VAL A 115 -9.39 -55.59 -31.91
N PHE A 116 -8.69 -54.48 -32.03
CA PHE A 116 -7.82 -53.91 -31.00
C PHE A 116 -8.55 -52.74 -30.34
N ASP A 117 -8.80 -52.88 -29.04
CA ASP A 117 -9.36 -51.83 -28.18
C ASP A 117 -8.24 -51.08 -27.45
N ASN A 118 -8.54 -49.87 -26.96
CA ASN A 118 -7.66 -49.07 -26.09
C ASN A 118 -6.29 -48.71 -26.70
N LEU A 119 -6.27 -48.42 -28.01
CA LEU A 119 -5.11 -47.83 -28.66
C LEU A 119 -5.01 -46.32 -28.37
N ASP A 120 -3.79 -45.82 -28.30
CA ASP A 120 -3.48 -44.42 -27.98
C ASP A 120 -3.53 -43.57 -29.25
N GLU A 121 -4.47 -42.63 -29.32
CA GLU A 121 -4.69 -41.79 -30.51
C GLU A 121 -3.54 -40.80 -30.81
N ASN A 122 -2.52 -40.70 -29.96
CA ASN A 122 -1.44 -39.72 -30.08
C ASN A 122 -0.18 -40.29 -30.76
N VAL A 123 -0.18 -41.57 -31.16
CA VAL A 123 1.01 -42.30 -31.62
C VAL A 123 0.77 -43.09 -32.91
N LYS A 124 1.80 -43.15 -33.75
CA LYS A 124 1.76 -43.84 -35.04
C LYS A 124 2.01 -45.33 -34.83
N TYR A 125 1.08 -46.16 -35.27
CA TYR A 125 1.22 -47.62 -35.25
C TYR A 125 1.73 -48.13 -36.61
N GLN A 126 2.74 -49.00 -36.57
CA GLN A 126 3.16 -49.81 -37.70
C GLN A 126 3.04 -51.30 -37.34
N LEU A 127 2.21 -52.04 -38.08
CA LEU A 127 2.20 -53.50 -37.98
C LEU A 127 3.52 -54.05 -38.56
N LYS A 128 4.19 -54.96 -37.83
CA LYS A 128 5.47 -55.56 -38.24
C LYS A 128 5.32 -57.03 -38.63
N GLN A 129 4.62 -57.79 -37.81
CA GLN A 129 4.60 -59.25 -37.85
C GLN A 129 3.22 -59.76 -37.39
N ILE A 130 2.69 -60.77 -38.09
CA ILE A 130 1.56 -61.57 -37.63
C ILE A 130 2.04 -63.03 -37.52
N ASP A 131 1.94 -63.61 -36.33
CA ASP A 131 2.22 -65.02 -36.07
C ASP A 131 0.90 -65.80 -35.94
N PHE A 132 0.84 -66.97 -36.58
CA PHE A 132 -0.31 -67.88 -36.59
C PHE A 132 0.09 -69.19 -35.88
N TYR A 133 -0.75 -69.67 -34.98
CA TYR A 133 -0.50 -70.84 -34.13
C TYR A 133 -1.52 -71.96 -34.40
N ASP A 134 -1.09 -73.21 -34.22
CA ASP A 134 -1.97 -74.38 -34.25
C ASP A 134 -2.87 -74.40 -32.99
N PRO A 135 -4.20 -74.55 -33.09
CA PRO A 135 -5.06 -74.74 -31.92
C PRO A 135 -4.75 -76.02 -31.12
N LYS A 136 -4.07 -77.02 -31.71
CA LYS A 136 -3.65 -78.27 -31.04
C LYS A 136 -2.28 -78.17 -30.37
N ASP A 137 -1.40 -77.28 -30.84
CA ASP A 137 -0.09 -76.97 -30.26
C ASP A 137 0.06 -75.46 -30.13
N LEU A 138 -0.53 -74.94 -29.05
CA LEU A 138 -0.69 -73.51 -28.79
C LEU A 138 0.63 -72.73 -28.79
N ASN A 139 1.79 -73.40 -28.62
CA ASN A 139 3.10 -72.74 -28.55
C ASN A 139 3.88 -72.80 -29.87
N LYS A 140 3.45 -73.62 -30.82
CA LYS A 140 4.08 -73.75 -32.13
C LYS A 140 3.49 -72.76 -33.13
N VAL A 141 4.32 -71.82 -33.57
CA VAL A 141 4.04 -70.98 -34.73
C VAL A 141 4.05 -71.87 -35.97
N ILE A 142 2.95 -71.90 -36.71
CA ILE A 142 2.82 -72.66 -37.97
C ILE A 142 3.04 -71.78 -39.21
N TYR A 143 2.83 -70.46 -39.08
CA TYR A 143 3.07 -69.50 -40.14
C TYR A 143 3.33 -68.10 -39.55
N THR A 144 4.27 -67.37 -40.14
CA THR A 144 4.58 -65.98 -39.79
C THR A 144 4.51 -65.13 -41.06
N LYS A 145 3.84 -63.98 -40.98
CA LYS A 145 3.76 -62.99 -42.05
C LYS A 145 4.41 -61.68 -41.60
N ASN A 146 5.63 -61.45 -42.06
CA ASN A 146 6.44 -60.26 -41.77
C ASN A 146 6.19 -59.15 -42.82
N ASP A 147 6.75 -57.96 -42.56
CA ASP A 147 6.82 -56.81 -43.47
C ASP A 147 5.46 -56.23 -43.92
N LEU A 148 4.41 -56.44 -43.11
CA LEU A 148 3.07 -55.88 -43.32
C LEU A 148 2.98 -54.40 -42.88
N ALA A 149 3.76 -53.55 -43.53
CA ALA A 149 3.94 -52.13 -43.21
C ALA A 149 2.70 -51.25 -43.50
N PHE A 150 1.61 -51.46 -42.77
CA PHE A 150 0.50 -50.52 -42.68
C PHE A 150 0.82 -49.43 -41.65
N ASN A 151 0.81 -48.17 -42.07
CA ASN A 151 0.90 -47.01 -41.20
C ASN A 151 -0.49 -46.39 -41.05
N PHE A 152 -0.93 -46.16 -39.82
CA PHE A 152 -2.14 -45.37 -39.55
C PHE A 152 -1.76 -44.15 -38.69
N GLU A 153 -2.02 -42.95 -39.21
CA GLU A 153 -1.86 -41.71 -38.46
C GLU A 153 -3.19 -41.36 -37.80
N THR A 154 -3.29 -41.67 -36.51
CA THR A 154 -4.34 -41.12 -35.66
C THR A 154 -4.05 -39.62 -35.45
N LYS A 155 -4.53 -38.78 -36.38
CA LYS A 155 -4.60 -37.35 -36.12
C LYS A 155 -5.63 -37.11 -35.03
N ILE A 156 -5.13 -36.67 -33.87
CA ILE A 156 -5.88 -35.91 -32.87
C ILE A 156 -6.63 -34.80 -33.62
N ASP A 157 -7.86 -34.52 -33.21
CA ASP A 157 -8.42 -33.21 -33.52
C ASP A 157 -7.78 -32.19 -32.57
N ASP A 158 -6.69 -31.58 -33.04
CA ASP A 158 -5.98 -30.50 -32.35
C ASP A 158 -6.76 -29.16 -32.39
N SER A 159 -7.97 -29.12 -32.96
CA SER A 159 -8.83 -27.93 -32.91
C SER A 159 -9.41 -27.73 -31.50
N VAL A 160 -9.42 -26.46 -31.08
CA VAL A 160 -10.01 -26.06 -29.79
C VAL A 160 -11.54 -26.03 -29.95
N ALA A 161 -12.21 -27.06 -29.44
CA ALA A 161 -13.67 -27.12 -29.42
C ALA A 161 -14.27 -26.12 -28.43
N ARG A 162 -13.59 -25.89 -27.29
CA ARG A 162 -13.95 -24.85 -26.31
C ARG A 162 -12.78 -24.54 -25.37
N THR A 163 -12.85 -23.39 -24.70
CA THR A 163 -11.97 -23.04 -23.58
C THR A 163 -12.81 -22.90 -22.32
N VAL A 164 -12.42 -23.59 -21.25
CA VAL A 164 -12.96 -23.35 -19.90
C VAL A 164 -12.01 -22.43 -19.14
N GLU A 165 -12.55 -21.57 -18.28
CA GLU A 165 -11.81 -20.47 -17.69
C GLU A 165 -12.08 -20.30 -16.19
N LEU A 166 -11.04 -20.38 -15.38
CA LEU A 166 -11.08 -20.14 -13.94
C LEU A 166 -10.57 -18.72 -13.66
N ILE A 167 -11.45 -17.88 -13.14
CA ILE A 167 -11.14 -16.53 -12.68
C ILE A 167 -10.80 -16.60 -11.20
N ILE A 168 -9.57 -16.27 -10.85
CA ILE A 168 -9.06 -16.35 -9.47
C ILE A 168 -8.78 -14.94 -8.94
N ILE A 169 -9.47 -14.58 -7.85
CA ILE A 169 -9.27 -13.31 -7.13
C ILE A 169 -8.53 -13.64 -5.83
N ASN A 170 -7.42 -12.96 -5.54
CA ASN A 170 -6.60 -13.18 -4.34
C ASN A 170 -6.12 -11.83 -3.81
N GLY A 171 -6.14 -11.63 -2.49
CA GLY A 171 -5.76 -10.35 -1.90
C GLY A 171 -6.75 -9.23 -2.21
N LEU A 172 -8.07 -9.49 -2.15
CA LEU A 172 -9.09 -8.44 -2.30
C LEU A 172 -9.12 -7.50 -1.09
N ASN A 173 -8.68 -7.97 0.09
CA ASN A 173 -8.45 -7.17 1.31
C ASN A 173 -9.64 -6.25 1.74
N GLY A 174 -10.86 -6.62 1.37
CA GLY A 174 -12.10 -5.86 1.64
C GLY A 174 -12.38 -4.65 0.74
N PHE A 175 -11.60 -4.42 -0.33
CA PHE A 175 -11.72 -3.25 -1.21
C PHE A 175 -12.89 -3.39 -2.22
N VAL A 176 -14.11 -3.16 -1.72
CA VAL A 176 -15.37 -3.23 -2.48
C VAL A 176 -15.64 -1.97 -3.31
N ASP A 177 -15.43 -0.78 -2.73
CA ASP A 177 -15.60 0.52 -3.39
C ASP A 177 -14.43 0.84 -4.34
N GLU A 178 -14.67 1.66 -5.38
CA GLU A 178 -13.58 2.30 -6.13
C GLU A 178 -12.98 3.44 -5.28
N GLN A 179 -11.73 3.32 -4.84
CA GLN A 179 -11.11 4.29 -3.91
C GLN A 179 -9.59 4.39 -4.04
N VAL A 180 -9.00 5.51 -3.64
CA VAL A 180 -7.55 5.75 -3.66
C VAL A 180 -6.88 5.11 -2.42
N ILE A 181 -5.78 4.41 -2.62
CA ILE A 181 -5.02 3.63 -1.63
C ILE A 181 -3.50 3.83 -1.84
N PRO A 182 -2.63 3.67 -0.82
CA PRO A 182 -1.18 3.75 -1.03
C PRO A 182 -0.66 2.58 -1.90
N ASP A 183 0.23 2.84 -2.87
CA ASP A 183 0.99 1.76 -3.51
C ASP A 183 2.13 1.32 -2.59
N TYR A 184 1.90 0.30 -1.76
CA TYR A 184 2.94 -0.21 -0.86
C TYR A 184 4.19 -0.75 -1.58
N SER A 185 4.17 -0.97 -2.90
CA SER A 185 5.36 -1.27 -3.71
C SER A 185 6.18 -0.05 -4.11
N LYS A 186 5.61 1.16 -4.01
CA LYS A 186 6.17 2.45 -4.42
C LYS A 186 5.82 3.55 -3.40
N ARG A 187 6.77 3.87 -2.51
CA ARG A 187 6.64 4.79 -1.35
C ARG A 187 6.10 6.21 -1.60
N THR A 188 5.80 6.60 -2.84
CA THR A 188 5.40 7.96 -3.24
C THR A 188 4.27 7.98 -4.28
N SER A 189 3.58 6.87 -4.52
CA SER A 189 2.44 6.83 -5.45
C SER A 189 1.23 6.16 -4.83
N TYR A 190 0.05 6.62 -5.20
CA TYR A 190 -1.21 5.98 -4.86
C TYR A 190 -1.70 5.09 -6.01
N LEU A 191 -2.45 4.05 -5.69
CA LEU A 191 -3.29 3.29 -6.62
C LEU A 191 -4.73 3.71 -6.40
N LYS A 192 -5.54 3.69 -7.45
CA LYS A 192 -6.99 3.73 -7.31
C LYS A 192 -7.48 2.29 -7.48
N ALA A 193 -7.93 1.69 -6.39
CA ALA A 193 -8.52 0.36 -6.38
C ALA A 193 -9.83 0.41 -7.19
N PRO A 194 -10.08 -0.52 -8.13
CA PRO A 194 -11.18 -0.49 -9.09
C PRO A 194 -12.55 -0.89 -8.54
N GLY A 195 -12.60 -1.40 -7.31
CA GLY A 195 -13.82 -1.91 -6.68
C GLY A 195 -14.42 -3.13 -7.38
N LEU A 196 -15.49 -3.68 -6.80
CA LEU A 196 -16.13 -4.89 -7.32
C LEU A 196 -16.95 -4.66 -8.60
N ILE A 197 -17.38 -3.43 -8.90
CA ILE A 197 -18.18 -3.13 -10.11
C ILE A 197 -17.36 -3.32 -11.39
N ARG A 198 -16.11 -2.82 -11.44
CA ARG A 198 -15.21 -3.04 -12.58
C ARG A 198 -14.78 -4.51 -12.71
N ILE A 199 -14.57 -5.19 -11.58
CA ILE A 199 -14.26 -6.63 -11.55
C ILE A 199 -15.43 -7.45 -12.10
N LEU A 200 -16.67 -7.15 -11.68
CA LEU A 200 -17.88 -7.80 -12.16
C LEU A 200 -18.11 -7.54 -13.66
N ASN A 201 -17.82 -6.34 -14.16
CA ASN A 201 -17.93 -6.02 -15.59
C ASN A 201 -17.05 -6.93 -16.45
N GLU A 202 -15.75 -7.03 -16.15
CA GLU A 202 -14.85 -7.90 -16.92
C GLU A 202 -15.20 -9.39 -16.73
N ILE A 203 -15.73 -9.80 -15.56
CA ILE A 203 -16.25 -11.17 -15.36
C ILE A 203 -17.46 -11.44 -16.26
N ASN A 204 -18.39 -10.49 -16.40
CA ASN A 204 -19.57 -10.63 -17.26
C ASN A 204 -19.17 -10.72 -18.74
N LYS A 205 -18.24 -9.87 -19.18
CA LYS A 205 -17.61 -9.92 -20.49
C LYS A 205 -16.94 -11.27 -20.77
N ILE A 206 -16.17 -11.82 -19.82
CA ILE A 206 -15.56 -13.15 -19.98
C ILE A 206 -16.62 -14.27 -20.03
N LYS A 207 -17.66 -14.20 -19.20
CA LYS A 207 -18.82 -15.12 -19.27
C LYS A 207 -19.55 -15.05 -20.62
N LYS A 208 -19.57 -13.89 -21.27
CA LYS A 208 -20.12 -13.66 -22.63
C LYS A 208 -19.16 -14.15 -23.73
N GLU A 209 -17.85 -13.92 -23.61
CA GLU A 209 -16.80 -14.42 -24.51
C GLU A 209 -16.65 -15.95 -24.52
N ARG A 210 -16.98 -16.64 -23.42
CA ARG A 210 -16.75 -18.09 -23.23
C ARG A 210 -18.04 -18.92 -23.11
N GLY A 211 -19.18 -18.27 -22.90
CA GLY A 211 -20.40 -18.90 -22.38
C GLY A 211 -20.29 -19.17 -20.88
N ALA A 212 -21.31 -18.75 -20.11
CA ALA A 212 -21.25 -18.75 -18.64
C ALA A 212 -20.92 -20.12 -18.02
N ASN A 213 -21.42 -21.22 -18.61
CA ASN A 213 -21.19 -22.58 -18.14
C ASN A 213 -19.75 -23.10 -18.36
N ASN A 214 -18.88 -22.31 -19.02
CA ASN A 214 -17.45 -22.57 -19.14
C ASN A 214 -16.59 -21.69 -18.20
N VAL A 215 -17.19 -20.81 -17.38
CA VAL A 215 -16.45 -19.83 -16.54
C VAL A 215 -16.81 -19.98 -15.07
N ALA A 216 -15.80 -20.14 -14.21
CA ALA A 216 -15.97 -20.16 -12.76
C ALA A 216 -15.17 -19.02 -12.08
N VAL A 217 -15.72 -18.46 -11.00
CA VAL A 217 -15.02 -17.50 -10.14
C VAL A 217 -14.67 -18.16 -8.81
N VAL A 218 -13.43 -18.03 -8.35
CA VAL A 218 -12.95 -18.57 -7.06
C VAL A 218 -12.01 -17.59 -6.37
N MET A 219 -11.87 -17.73 -5.05
CA MET A 219 -11.07 -16.83 -4.23
C MET A 219 -9.85 -17.54 -3.62
N GLY A 220 -8.67 -16.91 -3.67
CA GLY A 220 -7.39 -17.45 -3.19
C GLY A 220 -7.11 -17.29 -1.69
N GLY A 221 -8.10 -16.79 -0.92
CA GLY A 221 -7.91 -16.27 0.44
C GLY A 221 -7.50 -14.78 0.46
N ASN A 222 -7.32 -14.23 1.66
CA ASN A 222 -7.01 -12.80 1.92
C ASN A 222 -8.05 -11.87 1.27
N ASN A 223 -9.34 -12.07 1.55
CA ASN A 223 -10.40 -11.34 0.82
C ASN A 223 -11.06 -10.23 1.62
N TYR A 224 -10.92 -10.24 2.94
CA TYR A 224 -11.78 -9.43 3.81
C TYR A 224 -11.05 -8.40 4.67
N TYR A 225 -9.80 -8.64 5.06
CA TYR A 225 -9.10 -7.82 6.05
C TYR A 225 -8.28 -6.68 5.40
N GLU A 226 -8.13 -5.57 6.14
CA GLU A 226 -7.49 -4.27 5.82
C GLU A 226 -8.46 -3.11 5.57
N ASN A 227 -9.43 -3.23 4.65
CA ASN A 227 -10.37 -2.15 4.35
C ASN A 227 -11.21 -1.75 5.59
N ASN A 228 -11.31 -0.45 5.88
CA ASN A 228 -12.02 0.06 7.06
C ASN A 228 -13.48 -0.43 7.15
N LYS A 229 -14.27 -0.40 6.07
CA LYS A 229 -15.68 -0.85 6.08
C LYS A 229 -15.80 -2.36 6.35
N SER A 230 -14.96 -3.15 5.68
CA SER A 230 -14.93 -4.60 5.89
C SER A 230 -14.53 -4.96 7.32
N SER A 231 -13.46 -4.34 7.85
CA SER A 231 -13.00 -4.58 9.21
C SER A 231 -13.95 -4.07 10.30
N LEU A 232 -14.71 -3.01 10.03
CA LEU A 232 -15.77 -2.51 10.92
C LEU A 232 -16.99 -3.44 10.95
N THR A 233 -17.28 -4.12 9.84
CA THR A 233 -18.42 -5.04 9.67
C THR A 233 -18.02 -6.52 9.82
N ARG A 234 -16.79 -6.83 10.24
CA ARG A 234 -16.22 -8.20 10.32
C ARG A 234 -16.51 -9.02 9.04
N ALA A 235 -16.16 -8.42 7.89
CA ALA A 235 -16.40 -8.90 6.53
C ALA A 235 -17.85 -8.94 6.02
N GLN A 236 -18.88 -8.65 6.81
CA GLN A 236 -20.29 -8.72 6.36
C GLN A 236 -20.53 -7.90 5.08
N TYR A 237 -20.02 -6.67 5.01
CA TYR A 237 -20.08 -5.82 3.81
C TYR A 237 -19.46 -6.50 2.58
N THR A 238 -18.23 -7.01 2.69
CA THR A 238 -17.51 -7.62 1.59
C THR A 238 -18.07 -8.98 1.18
N ALA A 239 -18.51 -9.80 2.14
CA ALA A 239 -19.15 -11.08 1.87
C ALA A 239 -20.50 -10.92 1.17
N ALA A 240 -21.29 -9.90 1.54
CA ALA A 240 -22.51 -9.54 0.82
C ALA A 240 -22.21 -9.02 -0.60
N ALA A 241 -21.23 -8.13 -0.76
CA ALA A 241 -20.83 -7.62 -2.07
C ALA A 241 -20.23 -8.70 -3.01
N LEU A 242 -19.54 -9.70 -2.46
CA LEU A 242 -18.99 -10.80 -3.23
C LEU A 242 -20.05 -11.74 -3.83
N LYS A 243 -21.28 -11.78 -3.30
CA LYS A 243 -22.38 -12.59 -3.85
C LYS A 243 -22.63 -12.25 -5.33
N PHE A 244 -22.49 -10.99 -5.73
CA PHE A 244 -22.69 -10.53 -7.10
C PHE A 244 -21.69 -11.11 -8.12
N LEU A 245 -20.54 -11.62 -7.68
CA LEU A 245 -19.62 -12.34 -8.58
C LEU A 245 -20.05 -13.79 -8.86
N ASN A 246 -20.88 -14.35 -7.98
CA ASN A 246 -21.20 -15.77 -7.82
C ASN A 246 -19.95 -16.68 -7.72
N PRO A 247 -19.11 -16.53 -6.68
CA PRO A 247 -17.88 -17.29 -6.52
C PRO A 247 -18.15 -18.67 -5.90
N ILE A 248 -17.66 -19.74 -6.52
CA ILE A 248 -18.04 -21.12 -6.16
C ILE A 248 -17.14 -21.78 -5.10
N ALA A 249 -16.02 -21.15 -4.77
CA ALA A 249 -15.11 -21.58 -3.71
C ALA A 249 -14.20 -20.43 -3.20
N THR A 250 -13.70 -20.58 -1.97
CA THR A 250 -12.59 -19.80 -1.39
C THR A 250 -11.60 -20.72 -0.70
N SER A 251 -10.31 -20.39 -0.77
CA SER A 251 -9.35 -20.85 0.24
C SER A 251 -9.49 -20.05 1.53
N ILE A 252 -9.14 -20.62 2.69
CA ILE A 252 -8.98 -19.87 3.95
C ILE A 252 -7.54 -19.35 4.03
N ALA A 253 -7.34 -18.03 4.10
CA ALA A 253 -6.04 -17.46 4.49
C ALA A 253 -5.97 -17.16 6.00
N ASN A 254 -4.76 -16.90 6.48
CA ASN A 254 -4.53 -16.46 7.85
C ASN A 254 -5.20 -15.11 8.17
N THR A 255 -5.26 -14.17 7.20
CA THR A 255 -5.91 -12.85 7.44
C THR A 255 -7.45 -12.94 7.50
N ASP A 256 -8.04 -13.97 6.89
CA ASP A 256 -9.48 -14.21 6.93
C ASP A 256 -9.93 -14.70 8.33
N LEU A 257 -8.99 -15.02 9.23
CA LEU A 257 -9.21 -15.46 10.61
C LEU A 257 -8.96 -14.35 11.65
N ASN A 258 -8.81 -13.10 11.23
CA ASN A 258 -8.34 -12.00 12.10
C ASN A 258 -9.32 -11.56 13.18
N TRP A 259 -10.59 -11.93 13.05
CA TRP A 259 -11.61 -11.76 14.09
C TRP A 259 -11.86 -13.06 14.87
N GLY A 260 -11.04 -14.10 14.66
CA GLY A 260 -11.22 -15.43 15.24
C GLY A 260 -12.13 -16.33 14.41
N TYR A 261 -12.01 -17.64 14.63
CA TYR A 261 -12.79 -18.67 13.91
C TYR A 261 -14.19 -18.90 14.48
N ASP A 262 -14.44 -18.42 15.70
CA ASP A 262 -15.56 -18.85 16.56
C ASP A 262 -16.50 -17.72 17.01
N LEU A 263 -16.39 -16.51 16.45
CA LEU A 263 -17.22 -15.36 16.87
C LEU A 263 -18.71 -15.50 16.47
N VAL A 264 -19.43 -16.25 17.29
CA VAL A 264 -20.84 -16.00 17.60
C VAL A 264 -20.88 -15.03 18.77
N ASP A 265 -21.08 -13.75 18.47
CA ASP A 265 -21.81 -12.85 19.37
C ASP A 265 -23.30 -13.16 19.14
N GLU A 266 -24.07 -13.38 20.21
CA GLU A 266 -25.51 -13.70 20.11
C GLU A 266 -26.30 -12.63 19.33
N LYS A 267 -25.77 -11.40 19.25
CA LYS A 267 -26.36 -10.29 18.49
C LYS A 267 -25.71 -10.04 17.12
N THR A 268 -24.58 -10.65 16.78
CA THR A 268 -23.90 -10.48 15.47
C THR A 268 -23.32 -11.80 14.93
N LYS A 269 -24.21 -12.76 14.63
CA LYS A 269 -23.98 -14.19 14.30
C LYS A 269 -23.04 -14.57 13.13
N HIS A 270 -22.29 -13.63 12.58
CA HIS A 270 -22.37 -13.42 11.14
C HIS A 270 -21.23 -13.93 10.24
N PHE A 271 -19.96 -13.94 10.63
CA PHE A 271 -18.88 -14.32 9.70
C PHE A 271 -19.05 -15.77 9.20
N LYS A 272 -19.27 -16.70 10.14
CA LYS A 272 -19.50 -18.13 9.89
C LYS A 272 -20.71 -18.37 9.00
N GLU A 273 -21.82 -17.66 9.24
CA GLU A 273 -23.07 -17.82 8.49
C GLU A 273 -23.00 -17.16 7.10
N TYR A 274 -22.41 -15.97 6.95
CA TYR A 274 -22.29 -15.31 5.64
C TYR A 274 -21.30 -16.00 4.70
N ILE A 275 -20.13 -16.44 5.19
CA ILE A 275 -19.17 -17.17 4.34
C ILE A 275 -19.74 -18.54 3.93
N LYS A 276 -20.46 -19.24 4.80
CA LYS A 276 -21.25 -20.44 4.41
C LYS A 276 -22.33 -20.12 3.37
N THR A 277 -23.03 -19.00 3.51
CA THR A 277 -24.07 -18.56 2.56
C THR A 277 -23.49 -18.15 1.20
N LEU A 278 -22.24 -17.70 1.15
CA LEU A 278 -21.56 -17.26 -0.06
C LEU A 278 -21.00 -18.42 -0.91
N TYR A 279 -20.41 -19.44 -0.26
CA TYR A 279 -19.72 -20.54 -0.96
C TYR A 279 -20.40 -21.91 -0.86
N ASN A 280 -21.47 -22.02 -0.05
CA ASN A 280 -21.97 -23.26 0.54
C ASN A 280 -20.94 -23.96 1.46
N ASN A 281 -21.37 -24.98 2.20
CA ASN A 281 -20.49 -25.77 3.07
C ASN A 281 -19.35 -26.46 2.30
N ASP A 282 -19.51 -26.71 0.99
CA ASP A 282 -18.53 -27.45 0.19
C ASP A 282 -17.45 -26.56 -0.46
N GLY A 283 -17.70 -25.25 -0.58
CA GLY A 283 -16.82 -24.29 -1.27
C GLY A 283 -15.78 -23.61 -0.36
N ILE A 284 -15.81 -23.83 0.95
CA ILE A 284 -14.78 -23.31 1.87
C ILE A 284 -13.66 -24.35 1.94
N LEU A 285 -12.45 -24.02 1.48
CA LEU A 285 -11.37 -24.99 1.27
C LEU A 285 -10.13 -24.73 2.14
N SER A 286 -9.66 -25.76 2.86
CA SER A 286 -8.38 -25.75 3.59
C SER A 286 -8.01 -27.15 4.11
N VAL A 287 -6.96 -27.76 3.55
CA VAL A 287 -6.43 -29.08 3.99
C VAL A 287 -5.70 -29.05 5.33
N ASN A 288 -5.38 -27.86 5.88
CA ASN A 288 -4.44 -27.67 6.98
C ASN A 288 -4.94 -26.72 8.10
N SER A 289 -6.25 -26.50 8.22
CA SER A 289 -6.85 -25.75 9.34
C SER A 289 -7.61 -26.69 10.29
N TYR A 290 -6.99 -27.02 11.42
CA TYR A 290 -7.51 -27.92 12.46
C TYR A 290 -7.59 -27.21 13.81
N LEU A 291 -8.41 -27.70 14.72
CA LEU A 291 -8.42 -27.22 16.11
C LEU A 291 -7.43 -28.03 16.97
N LYS A 292 -7.02 -27.48 18.12
CA LYS A 292 -6.15 -28.15 19.09
C LYS A 292 -6.89 -29.17 19.98
N SER A 293 -8.20 -29.04 20.10
CA SER A 293 -9.06 -29.80 21.00
C SER A 293 -9.57 -31.14 20.44
N GLY A 294 -9.22 -31.50 19.20
CA GLY A 294 -9.62 -32.77 18.58
C GLY A 294 -9.00 -32.98 17.19
N GLU A 295 -9.28 -34.13 16.57
CA GLU A 295 -8.71 -34.49 15.26
C GLU A 295 -9.45 -33.89 14.05
N GLN A 296 -10.43 -33.01 14.27
CA GLN A 296 -11.26 -32.43 13.22
C GLN A 296 -10.68 -31.11 12.68
N THR A 297 -10.94 -30.85 11.40
CA THR A 297 -10.75 -29.53 10.79
C THR A 297 -11.61 -28.48 11.50
N ILE A 298 -11.35 -27.19 11.28
CA ILE A 298 -12.33 -26.14 11.60
C ILE A 298 -13.63 -26.53 10.86
N ALA A 299 -14.71 -26.76 11.63
CA ALA A 299 -15.91 -27.53 11.24
C ALA A 299 -16.82 -26.84 10.19
N MET A 300 -16.20 -26.46 9.08
CA MET A 300 -16.68 -25.56 8.03
C MET A 300 -15.92 -25.76 6.71
N ALA A 301 -14.71 -26.31 6.74
CA ALA A 301 -13.82 -26.40 5.57
C ALA A 301 -13.66 -27.83 5.05
N ASN A 302 -13.76 -27.98 3.74
CA ASN A 302 -13.37 -29.18 2.99
C ASN A 302 -11.89 -29.11 2.60
N ASN A 303 -11.30 -30.26 2.27
CA ASN A 303 -9.97 -30.32 1.65
C ASN A 303 -9.97 -29.75 0.22
N SER A 304 -11.00 -30.11 -0.56
CA SER A 304 -11.07 -29.91 -2.00
C SER A 304 -12.50 -29.73 -2.51
N LYS A 305 -12.64 -29.30 -3.78
CA LYS A 305 -13.91 -29.26 -4.53
C LYS A 305 -13.65 -29.55 -6.01
N ILE A 306 -14.54 -30.31 -6.65
CA ILE A 306 -14.48 -30.59 -8.10
C ILE A 306 -15.48 -29.68 -8.82
N ILE A 307 -14.99 -28.92 -9.80
CA ILE A 307 -15.80 -28.19 -10.77
C ILE A 307 -16.01 -29.10 -11.99
N ASN A 308 -17.26 -29.29 -12.39
CA ASN A 308 -17.61 -30.05 -13.59
C ASN A 308 -18.07 -29.10 -14.71
N PHE A 309 -17.16 -28.74 -15.61
CA PHE A 309 -17.48 -27.98 -16.81
C PHE A 309 -17.94 -28.94 -17.91
N ASN A 310 -19.21 -29.35 -17.94
CA ASN A 310 -19.80 -30.21 -18.99
C ASN A 310 -18.94 -31.44 -19.33
N GLY A 311 -18.61 -32.24 -18.31
CA GLY A 311 -17.80 -33.47 -18.43
C GLY A 311 -16.30 -33.28 -18.23
N PHE A 312 -15.78 -32.05 -18.27
CA PHE A 312 -14.40 -31.77 -17.87
C PHE A 312 -14.31 -31.47 -16.37
N LYS A 313 -13.55 -32.29 -15.63
CA LYS A 313 -13.33 -32.16 -14.18
C LYS A 313 -12.07 -31.35 -13.87
N LEU A 314 -12.25 -30.17 -13.27
CA LEU A 314 -11.19 -29.34 -12.69
C LEU A 314 -11.24 -29.45 -11.15
N GLY A 315 -10.13 -29.81 -10.52
CA GLY A 315 -10.02 -29.90 -9.06
C GLY A 315 -9.51 -28.60 -8.44
N LEU A 316 -10.07 -28.22 -7.32
CA LEU A 316 -9.54 -27.19 -6.42
C LEU A 316 -9.06 -27.87 -5.13
N VAL A 317 -7.87 -27.53 -4.67
CA VAL A 317 -7.37 -27.85 -3.31
C VAL A 317 -7.15 -26.53 -2.57
N GLY A 318 -7.66 -26.40 -1.35
CA GLY A 318 -7.42 -25.22 -0.51
C GLY A 318 -6.28 -25.44 0.47
N ALA A 319 -5.39 -24.46 0.65
CA ALA A 319 -4.40 -24.49 1.73
C ALA A 319 -4.19 -23.11 2.36
N MET A 320 -4.30 -23.06 3.68
CA MET A 320 -3.96 -21.89 4.50
C MET A 320 -2.44 -21.73 4.58
N SER A 321 -1.97 -20.49 4.71
CA SER A 321 -0.55 -20.24 4.92
C SER A 321 -0.07 -20.88 6.23
N ASN A 322 1.03 -21.62 6.13
CA ASN A 322 1.75 -22.25 7.23
C ASN A 322 2.81 -21.34 7.87
N LEU A 323 3.09 -20.19 7.25
CA LEU A 323 4.02 -19.20 7.79
C LEU A 323 3.35 -18.44 8.94
N VAL A 324 3.95 -18.55 10.12
CA VAL A 324 3.73 -17.66 11.27
C VAL A 324 4.33 -16.28 10.94
N ASN A 325 3.75 -15.61 9.95
CA ASN A 325 4.14 -14.29 9.48
C ASN A 325 2.95 -13.32 9.60
N PHE A 326 2.86 -12.71 10.78
CA PHE A 326 2.74 -11.26 10.91
C PHE A 326 1.53 -10.58 10.22
N GLY A 327 0.32 -10.87 10.67
CA GLY A 327 -0.86 -10.11 10.23
C GLY A 327 -2.21 -10.56 10.78
N SER A 328 -2.23 -11.59 11.64
CA SER A 328 -3.45 -12.16 12.20
C SER A 328 -3.47 -12.11 13.72
N ASN A 329 -4.63 -11.84 14.32
CA ASN A 329 -4.77 -11.72 15.77
C ASN A 329 -4.58 -13.08 16.46
N ILE A 330 -3.35 -13.40 16.88
CA ILE A 330 -2.98 -14.76 17.35
C ILE A 330 -3.73 -15.13 18.64
N ASN A 331 -4.16 -14.15 19.44
CA ASN A 331 -5.04 -14.39 20.60
C ASN A 331 -6.42 -14.95 20.21
N LEU A 332 -6.92 -14.64 19.01
CA LEU A 332 -8.20 -15.13 18.47
C LEU A 332 -8.06 -16.39 17.61
N THR A 333 -6.83 -16.76 17.22
CA THR A 333 -6.51 -18.02 16.53
C THR A 333 -5.75 -19.02 17.43
N LYS A 334 -5.69 -18.75 18.74
CA LYS A 334 -4.91 -19.50 19.74
C LYS A 334 -5.21 -21.00 19.77
N ASP A 335 -6.44 -21.39 19.43
CA ASP A 335 -6.92 -22.78 19.49
C ASP A 335 -6.78 -23.52 18.16
N ILE A 336 -6.21 -22.88 17.14
CA ILE A 336 -5.89 -23.49 15.84
C ILE A 336 -4.54 -24.22 15.92
N LYS A 337 -4.48 -25.41 15.32
CA LYS A 337 -3.29 -26.23 15.13
C LYS A 337 -2.59 -25.80 13.83
N TRP A 338 -1.32 -25.46 13.93
CA TRP A 338 -0.48 -25.02 12.81
C TRP A 338 0.41 -26.18 12.31
N PHE A 339 0.77 -26.13 11.03
CA PHE A 339 1.49 -27.19 10.32
C PHE A 339 2.74 -26.64 9.63
N SER A 340 3.78 -27.44 9.45
CA SER A 340 4.97 -27.04 8.67
C SER A 340 4.70 -26.99 7.15
N ASN A 341 5.66 -26.49 6.38
CA ASN A 341 5.66 -26.61 4.91
C ASN A 341 5.52 -28.06 4.46
N GLU A 342 6.33 -28.94 5.03
CA GLU A 342 6.43 -30.36 4.71
C GLU A 342 5.15 -31.11 5.09
N GLN A 343 4.59 -30.81 6.27
CA GLN A 343 3.29 -31.36 6.69
C GLN A 343 2.14 -30.87 5.80
N THR A 344 2.11 -29.58 5.47
CA THR A 344 1.10 -28.98 4.58
C THR A 344 1.17 -29.58 3.18
N ALA A 345 2.38 -29.71 2.61
CA ALA A 345 2.58 -30.31 1.29
C ALA A 345 2.16 -31.77 1.24
N ASN A 346 2.43 -32.56 2.30
CA ASN A 346 1.95 -33.95 2.37
C ASN A 346 0.42 -34.05 2.34
N LEU A 347 -0.29 -33.15 3.02
CA LEU A 347 -1.76 -33.07 3.00
C LEU A 347 -2.27 -32.67 1.60
N ILE A 348 -1.65 -31.68 0.96
CA ILE A 348 -1.99 -31.26 -0.42
C ILE A 348 -1.79 -32.41 -1.41
N ASN A 349 -0.65 -33.11 -1.37
CA ASN A 349 -0.34 -34.21 -2.30
C ASN A 349 -1.30 -35.41 -2.10
N ALA A 350 -1.66 -35.72 -0.85
CA ALA A 350 -2.64 -36.77 -0.55
C ALA A 350 -4.01 -36.45 -1.15
N GLU A 351 -4.48 -35.20 -1.01
CA GLU A 351 -5.73 -34.74 -1.60
C GLU A 351 -5.66 -34.66 -3.13
N ALA A 352 -4.55 -34.19 -3.70
CA ALA A 352 -4.36 -34.14 -5.14
C ALA A 352 -4.42 -35.54 -5.77
N LYS A 353 -3.83 -36.55 -5.11
CA LYS A 353 -3.96 -37.96 -5.51
C LYS A 353 -5.39 -38.48 -5.39
N ASN A 354 -6.13 -38.11 -4.34
CA ASN A 354 -7.56 -38.43 -4.21
C ASN A 354 -8.37 -37.87 -5.40
N LEU A 355 -8.15 -36.61 -5.76
CA LEU A 355 -8.79 -35.98 -6.92
C LEU A 355 -8.45 -36.70 -8.25
N LYS A 356 -7.19 -37.07 -8.48
CA LYS A 356 -6.81 -37.86 -9.68
C LYS A 356 -7.56 -39.20 -9.74
N ASN A 357 -7.68 -39.92 -8.62
CA ASN A 357 -8.44 -41.17 -8.54
C ASN A 357 -9.92 -40.99 -8.89
N GLN A 358 -10.49 -39.80 -8.65
CA GLN A 358 -11.86 -39.42 -9.02
C GLN A 358 -12.00 -38.96 -10.49
N GLY A 359 -10.95 -39.09 -11.31
CA GLY A 359 -10.92 -38.73 -12.72
C GLY A 359 -10.74 -37.23 -12.99
N VAL A 360 -10.19 -36.48 -12.04
CA VAL A 360 -9.84 -35.06 -12.23
C VAL A 360 -8.57 -34.94 -13.08
N GLN A 361 -8.64 -34.26 -14.21
CA GLN A 361 -7.50 -34.14 -15.12
C GLN A 361 -6.53 -33.03 -14.69
N ASN A 362 -7.06 -31.86 -14.31
CA ASN A 362 -6.28 -30.67 -13.92
C ASN A 362 -6.60 -30.29 -12.47
N ILE A 363 -5.60 -29.87 -11.68
CA ILE A 363 -5.77 -29.46 -10.27
C ILE A 363 -5.11 -28.11 -10.01
N VAL A 364 -5.87 -27.20 -9.41
CA VAL A 364 -5.46 -25.87 -8.95
C VAL A 364 -5.37 -25.84 -7.43
N LEU A 365 -4.20 -25.44 -6.91
CA LEU A 365 -3.97 -25.18 -5.50
C LEU A 365 -4.30 -23.71 -5.20
N LEU A 366 -5.45 -23.47 -4.58
CA LEU A 366 -5.85 -22.17 -4.05
C LEU A 366 -5.19 -21.99 -2.67
N SER A 367 -4.15 -21.18 -2.62
CA SER A 367 -3.44 -20.87 -1.39
C SER A 367 -3.04 -19.41 -1.28
N SER A 368 -2.83 -19.00 -0.03
CA SER A 368 -2.31 -17.69 0.34
C SER A 368 -0.90 -17.79 0.95
N PHE A 369 -0.06 -18.72 0.46
CA PHE A 369 1.32 -18.82 0.94
C PHE A 369 2.08 -17.50 0.72
N LEU A 370 2.41 -16.84 1.84
CA LEU A 370 3.27 -15.66 1.87
C LEU A 370 4.72 -16.04 1.53
N ALA A 371 5.53 -15.03 1.23
CA ALA A 371 6.97 -15.18 1.25
C ALA A 371 7.55 -14.98 2.65
N ASP A 372 8.56 -15.76 3.01
CA ASP A 372 9.37 -15.45 4.17
C ASP A 372 10.52 -14.47 3.84
N LYS A 373 10.74 -13.52 4.76
CA LYS A 373 12.06 -12.90 4.95
C LYS A 373 12.40 -12.62 6.42
N SER A 374 11.90 -13.46 7.33
CA SER A 374 12.20 -13.45 8.77
C SER A 374 13.69 -13.70 9.05
N LYS A 375 14.36 -14.55 8.26
CA LYS A 375 15.65 -15.15 8.68
C LYS A 375 16.95 -14.39 8.36
N GLU A 376 17.04 -13.59 7.29
CA GLU A 376 18.36 -13.17 6.78
C GLU A 376 18.57 -11.67 6.51
N ASN A 377 17.56 -10.84 6.17
CA ASN A 377 17.85 -9.45 5.74
C ASN A 377 16.75 -8.39 5.98
N ASN A 378 16.68 -7.92 7.24
CA ASN A 378 16.86 -6.50 7.61
C ASN A 378 16.06 -5.36 6.92
N SER A 379 14.90 -5.61 6.31
CA SER A 379 13.92 -4.55 6.04
C SER A 379 12.49 -5.09 5.83
N LEU A 380 11.50 -4.21 5.92
CA LEU A 380 10.13 -4.46 5.41
C LEU A 380 10.00 -4.17 3.89
N VAL A 381 11.11 -3.90 3.19
CA VAL A 381 11.11 -3.69 1.74
C VAL A 381 11.18 -5.04 1.03
N SER A 382 10.34 -5.21 0.02
CA SER A 382 10.17 -6.44 -0.75
C SER A 382 11.47 -6.91 -1.42
N ASP A 383 12.13 -7.92 -0.86
CA ASP A 383 13.13 -8.69 -1.60
C ASP A 383 12.46 -9.81 -2.39
N GLN A 384 12.24 -9.52 -3.67
CA GLN A 384 11.64 -10.40 -4.64
C GLN A 384 12.42 -11.72 -4.80
N LYS A 385 13.73 -11.75 -4.50
CA LYS A 385 14.56 -12.95 -4.52
C LYS A 385 14.21 -13.93 -3.40
N SER A 386 13.86 -13.43 -2.21
CA SER A 386 13.40 -14.25 -1.09
C SER A 386 11.98 -14.77 -1.31
N PHE A 387 11.10 -13.97 -1.93
CA PHE A 387 9.79 -14.43 -2.36
C PHE A 387 9.89 -15.64 -3.29
N TYR A 388 10.71 -15.55 -4.35
CA TYR A 388 10.92 -16.68 -5.25
C TYR A 388 11.63 -17.87 -4.58
N LYS A 389 12.49 -17.65 -3.57
CA LYS A 389 13.17 -18.73 -2.81
C LYS A 389 12.16 -19.60 -2.04
N GLU A 390 11.22 -19.01 -1.32
CA GLU A 390 10.25 -19.79 -0.51
C GLU A 390 9.13 -20.40 -1.38
N VAL A 391 8.67 -19.70 -2.42
CA VAL A 391 7.75 -20.29 -3.41
C VAL A 391 8.38 -21.50 -4.12
N ALA A 392 9.65 -21.42 -4.51
CA ALA A 392 10.38 -22.55 -5.10
C ALA A 392 10.64 -23.67 -4.08
N ARG A 393 10.76 -23.36 -2.78
CA ARG A 393 10.84 -24.38 -1.72
C ARG A 393 9.52 -25.13 -1.58
N MET A 394 8.39 -24.43 -1.42
CA MET A 394 7.08 -25.07 -1.27
C MET A 394 6.74 -25.91 -2.51
N SER A 395 7.02 -25.39 -3.70
CA SER A 395 6.80 -26.10 -4.97
C SER A 395 7.55 -27.43 -5.03
N LYS A 396 8.81 -27.48 -4.56
CA LYS A 396 9.62 -28.72 -4.49
C LYS A 396 9.11 -29.77 -3.49
N LEU A 397 8.12 -29.44 -2.66
CA LEU A 397 7.43 -30.38 -1.78
C LEU A 397 6.12 -30.90 -2.39
N LEU A 398 5.56 -30.19 -3.38
CA LEU A 398 4.37 -30.57 -4.13
C LEU A 398 4.70 -31.57 -5.24
N ASP A 399 3.76 -32.45 -5.57
CA ASP A 399 3.89 -33.44 -6.64
C ASP A 399 3.45 -32.91 -8.03
N SER A 400 3.50 -33.77 -9.04
CA SER A 400 3.05 -33.53 -10.42
C SER A 400 1.54 -33.60 -10.64
N ASN A 401 0.73 -33.75 -9.58
CA ASN A 401 -0.73 -33.72 -9.69
C ASN A 401 -1.28 -32.29 -9.72
N ILE A 402 -0.59 -31.34 -9.06
CA ILE A 402 -0.90 -29.90 -9.08
C ILE A 402 -0.38 -29.24 -10.36
N ASN A 403 -1.24 -28.51 -11.06
CA ASN A 403 -0.91 -27.83 -12.33
C ASN A 403 -0.66 -26.33 -12.17
N LEU A 404 -1.35 -25.69 -11.21
CA LEU A 404 -1.20 -24.27 -10.90
C LEU A 404 -1.34 -24.04 -9.40
N MET A 405 -0.54 -23.15 -8.84
CA MET A 405 -0.62 -22.70 -7.45
C MET A 405 -0.81 -21.18 -7.38
N THR A 406 -1.76 -20.70 -6.56
CA THR A 406 -1.73 -19.29 -6.15
C THR A 406 -0.81 -19.11 -4.96
N ALA A 407 -0.15 -17.95 -4.88
CA ALA A 407 0.61 -17.51 -3.70
C ALA A 407 0.21 -16.08 -3.33
N SER A 408 0.69 -15.57 -2.19
CA SER A 408 0.37 -14.21 -1.69
C SER A 408 1.62 -13.33 -1.54
N ASN A 409 1.56 -12.16 -2.18
CA ASN A 409 2.51 -11.06 -2.14
C ASN A 409 1.68 -9.77 -2.07
N PRO A 410 1.67 -9.05 -0.94
CA PRO A 410 0.82 -7.86 -0.78
C PRO A 410 1.21 -6.69 -1.68
N TYR A 411 2.31 -6.78 -2.44
CA TYR A 411 2.89 -5.64 -3.17
C TYR A 411 3.02 -5.83 -4.69
N LYS A 412 2.96 -7.06 -5.21
CA LYS A 412 3.24 -7.34 -6.64
C LYS A 412 2.41 -8.48 -7.20
N SER A 413 1.98 -8.32 -8.45
CA SER A 413 1.57 -9.43 -9.30
C SER A 413 2.78 -10.24 -9.78
N PHE A 414 2.54 -11.49 -10.18
CA PHE A 414 3.53 -12.35 -10.82
C PHE A 414 2.86 -13.54 -11.53
N ASN A 415 3.53 -14.01 -12.57
CA ASN A 415 3.31 -15.32 -13.18
C ASN A 415 4.70 -15.92 -13.39
N ILE A 416 5.03 -16.96 -12.64
CA ILE A 416 6.34 -17.62 -12.69
C ILE A 416 6.19 -19.12 -12.89
N ILE A 417 7.19 -19.72 -13.53
CA ILE A 417 7.30 -21.17 -13.65
C ILE A 417 8.44 -21.61 -12.73
N THR A 418 8.20 -22.68 -11.97
CA THR A 418 9.18 -23.31 -11.07
C THR A 418 9.05 -24.82 -11.18
N ASN A 419 9.94 -25.58 -10.53
CA ASN A 419 9.95 -27.03 -10.61
C ASN A 419 9.39 -27.64 -9.33
N ASN A 420 8.49 -28.62 -9.47
CA ASN A 420 7.94 -29.36 -8.36
C ASN A 420 8.87 -30.51 -7.90
N LYS A 421 8.41 -31.35 -6.97
CA LYS A 421 9.15 -32.51 -6.44
C LYS A 421 9.60 -33.49 -7.53
N ASP A 422 8.77 -33.67 -8.56
CA ASP A 422 8.99 -34.58 -9.69
C ASP A 422 9.76 -33.89 -10.84
N ASN A 423 10.33 -32.71 -10.57
CA ASN A 423 11.04 -31.83 -11.49
C ASN A 423 10.21 -31.38 -12.72
N GLN A 424 8.88 -31.43 -12.63
CA GLN A 424 7.96 -30.93 -13.65
C GLN A 424 7.65 -29.43 -13.45
N PRO A 425 7.30 -28.69 -14.52
CA PRO A 425 6.90 -27.29 -14.40
C PRO A 425 5.59 -27.10 -13.62
N LEU A 426 5.63 -26.32 -12.55
CA LEU A 426 4.48 -25.78 -11.82
C LEU A 426 4.38 -24.28 -12.09
N THR A 427 3.21 -23.81 -12.51
CA THR A 427 2.93 -22.37 -12.66
C THR A 427 2.47 -21.79 -11.33
N VAL A 428 3.11 -20.72 -10.87
CA VAL A 428 2.75 -20.03 -9.62
C VAL A 428 2.38 -18.57 -9.91
N VAL A 429 1.20 -18.15 -9.46
CA VAL A 429 0.53 -16.94 -9.99
C VAL A 429 -0.14 -16.10 -8.92
N GLN A 430 -0.22 -14.80 -9.19
CA GLN A 430 -1.09 -13.85 -8.50
C GLN A 430 -1.25 -12.59 -9.35
N SER A 431 -2.45 -12.01 -9.35
CA SER A 431 -2.71 -10.66 -9.85
C SER A 431 -2.26 -9.60 -8.85
N LYS A 432 -2.29 -8.32 -9.23
CA LYS A 432 -2.02 -7.23 -8.28
C LYS A 432 -3.12 -7.19 -7.19
N PRO A 433 -2.78 -7.24 -5.88
CA PRO A 433 -3.77 -7.18 -4.80
C PRO A 433 -4.67 -5.95 -4.91
N THR A 434 -5.90 -6.06 -4.43
CA THR A 434 -6.96 -5.03 -4.45
C THR A 434 -7.38 -4.52 -5.84
N SER A 435 -6.64 -4.84 -6.91
CA SER A 435 -6.76 -4.16 -8.20
C SER A 435 -6.77 -5.06 -9.44
N GLY A 436 -6.85 -6.38 -9.27
CA GLY A 436 -6.77 -7.32 -10.39
C GLY A 436 -7.10 -8.77 -10.07
N PHE A 437 -7.27 -9.58 -11.12
CA PHE A 437 -7.55 -11.02 -11.03
C PHE A 437 -6.73 -11.84 -12.02
N VAL A 438 -6.62 -13.15 -11.77
CA VAL A 438 -5.94 -14.10 -12.66
C VAL A 438 -6.97 -14.82 -13.54
N ARG A 439 -6.71 -14.90 -14.85
CA ARG A 439 -7.45 -15.72 -15.82
C ARG A 439 -6.65 -16.99 -16.11
N TYR A 440 -7.09 -18.16 -15.63
CA TYR A 440 -6.52 -19.46 -15.99
C TYR A 440 -7.42 -20.16 -17.02
N MET A 441 -6.94 -20.25 -18.25
CA MET A 441 -7.67 -20.79 -19.40
C MET A 441 -7.18 -22.20 -19.72
N ILE A 442 -8.10 -23.13 -19.94
CA ILE A 442 -7.83 -24.51 -20.35
C ILE A 442 -8.57 -24.76 -21.66
N SER A 443 -7.83 -24.90 -22.75
CA SER A 443 -8.41 -25.18 -24.08
C SER A 443 -8.53 -26.69 -24.29
N LEU A 444 -9.73 -27.10 -24.67
CA LEU A 444 -10.15 -28.50 -24.78
C LEU A 444 -10.53 -28.85 -26.23
N ASN A 445 -10.22 -30.07 -26.66
CA ASN A 445 -10.81 -30.65 -27.87
C ASN A 445 -12.22 -31.22 -27.60
N LEU A 446 -12.87 -31.76 -28.64
CA LEU A 446 -14.22 -32.35 -28.57
C LEU A 446 -14.36 -33.45 -27.50
N TYR A 447 -13.27 -34.13 -27.15
CA TYR A 447 -13.22 -35.22 -26.18
C TYR A 447 -12.86 -34.76 -24.75
N ASN A 448 -12.97 -33.46 -24.47
CA ASN A 448 -12.58 -32.84 -23.20
C ASN A 448 -11.10 -33.08 -22.80
N ARG A 449 -10.21 -33.32 -23.76
CA ARG A 449 -8.76 -33.45 -23.51
C ARG A 449 -8.09 -32.08 -23.58
N ILE A 450 -7.15 -31.84 -22.68
CA ILE A 450 -6.42 -30.57 -22.57
C ILE A 450 -5.41 -30.45 -23.72
N LEU A 451 -5.64 -29.52 -24.64
CA LEU A 451 -4.70 -29.16 -25.70
C LEU A 451 -3.65 -28.15 -25.21
N LYS A 452 -4.09 -27.18 -24.39
CA LYS A 452 -3.27 -26.05 -23.92
C LYS A 452 -3.81 -25.53 -22.60
N THR A 453 -2.93 -25.02 -21.74
CA THR A 453 -3.32 -24.15 -20.62
C THR A 453 -2.58 -22.82 -20.71
N GLU A 454 -3.23 -21.73 -20.31
CA GLU A 454 -2.71 -20.37 -20.37
C GLU A 454 -3.07 -19.61 -19.11
N THR A 455 -2.15 -18.79 -18.60
CA THR A 455 -2.44 -17.88 -17.48
C THR A 455 -2.18 -16.44 -17.89
N LYS A 456 -3.22 -15.60 -17.81
CA LYS A 456 -3.14 -14.16 -18.03
C LYS A 456 -3.45 -13.42 -16.73
N LEU A 457 -2.62 -12.45 -16.37
CA LEU A 457 -2.87 -11.54 -15.24
C LEU A 457 -3.67 -10.33 -15.75
N VAL A 458 -4.65 -9.89 -14.97
CA VAL A 458 -5.41 -8.66 -15.20
C VAL A 458 -5.03 -7.69 -14.07
N ASP A 459 -3.85 -7.08 -14.16
CA ASP A 459 -3.21 -6.33 -13.06
C ASP A 459 -3.58 -4.85 -12.96
N LYS A 460 -4.30 -4.34 -13.95
CA LYS A 460 -4.86 -2.99 -14.03
C LYS A 460 -6.26 -3.08 -14.62
N LEU A 461 -7.28 -2.90 -13.80
CA LEU A 461 -8.59 -2.42 -14.26
C LEU A 461 -8.55 -0.90 -14.20
N SER A 462 -8.60 -0.21 -15.34
CA SER A 462 -8.38 1.24 -15.37
C SER A 462 -9.48 2.02 -14.65
N THR A 463 -9.03 2.86 -13.71
CA THR A 463 -9.78 3.82 -12.89
C THR A 463 -9.34 5.27 -13.12
N SER A 464 -8.28 5.42 -13.92
CA SER A 464 -7.57 6.62 -14.32
C SER A 464 -6.94 6.30 -15.67
N GLY A 465 -7.11 7.17 -16.67
CA GLY A 465 -6.61 6.90 -18.03
C GLY A 465 -5.12 6.59 -18.02
N ASP A 466 -4.73 5.47 -18.64
CA ASP A 466 -3.30 5.22 -18.90
C ASP A 466 -2.77 6.27 -19.89
N GLU A 467 -1.49 6.64 -19.75
CA GLU A 467 -0.73 7.64 -20.54
C GLU A 467 -0.67 7.36 -22.07
N LYS A 468 -1.43 6.37 -22.54
CA LYS A 468 -1.45 5.83 -23.91
C LYS A 468 -2.84 5.85 -24.56
N GLY A 469 -3.80 6.56 -23.97
CA GLY A 469 -5.05 6.93 -24.64
C GLY A 469 -6.03 5.79 -24.92
N TYR A 470 -6.04 4.72 -24.11
CA TYR A 470 -7.09 3.70 -24.18
C TYR A 470 -8.33 4.15 -23.40
N ASN A 471 -9.50 4.01 -24.04
CA ASN A 471 -10.79 4.54 -23.60
C ASN A 471 -11.08 4.34 -22.10
N TYR A 472 -11.04 5.42 -21.33
CA TYR A 472 -11.53 5.42 -19.95
C TYR A 472 -13.06 5.32 -19.94
N THR A 473 -13.59 4.27 -19.31
CA THR A 473 -15.03 4.12 -19.06
C THR A 473 -15.32 4.60 -17.64
N THR A 474 -16.20 5.60 -17.48
CA THR A 474 -16.55 6.11 -16.15
C THR A 474 -17.36 5.09 -15.34
N HIS A 475 -17.49 5.30 -14.04
CA HIS A 475 -18.37 4.48 -13.19
C HIS A 475 -19.83 4.54 -13.68
N GLN A 476 -20.29 5.71 -14.09
CA GLN A 476 -21.63 5.92 -14.66
C GLN A 476 -21.81 5.18 -15.99
N ASP A 477 -20.82 5.23 -16.89
CA ASP A 477 -20.95 4.57 -18.21
C ASP A 477 -20.96 3.03 -18.09
N LEU A 478 -20.30 2.45 -17.07
CA LEU A 478 -20.42 1.02 -16.77
C LEU A 478 -21.82 0.61 -16.29
N LEU A 479 -22.58 1.56 -15.71
CA LEU A 479 -23.96 1.37 -15.24
C LEU A 479 -25.01 1.80 -16.28
N ASP A 480 -24.58 2.25 -17.46
CA ASP A 480 -25.44 2.72 -18.54
C ASP A 480 -25.58 1.62 -19.62
N PRO A 481 -26.76 0.99 -19.77
CA PRO A 481 -26.96 -0.09 -20.74
C PRO A 481 -26.85 0.37 -22.20
N GLN A 482 -26.87 1.68 -22.49
CA GLN A 482 -26.67 2.21 -23.84
C GLN A 482 -25.17 2.37 -24.20
N LYS A 483 -24.29 2.46 -23.19
CA LYS A 483 -22.85 2.68 -23.38
C LYS A 483 -22.00 1.46 -23.06
N ASN A 484 -22.43 0.63 -22.10
CA ASN A 484 -21.75 -0.60 -21.74
C ASN A 484 -22.36 -1.81 -22.46
N PRO A 485 -21.74 -2.34 -23.52
CA PRO A 485 -22.26 -3.52 -24.23
C PRO A 485 -22.18 -4.80 -23.39
N ASP A 486 -21.44 -4.80 -22.27
CA ASP A 486 -21.31 -5.89 -21.31
C ASP A 486 -22.10 -5.62 -20.01
N PHE A 487 -23.05 -4.67 -20.06
CA PHE A 487 -23.99 -4.35 -18.98
C PHE A 487 -24.74 -5.57 -18.48
N ASN A 488 -25.07 -5.56 -17.19
CA ASN A 488 -25.88 -6.56 -16.53
C ASN A 488 -26.57 -5.95 -15.30
N ASP A 489 -27.80 -6.36 -15.00
CA ASP A 489 -28.56 -5.82 -13.86
C ASP A 489 -27.84 -6.02 -12.51
N ASN A 490 -26.97 -7.04 -12.39
CA ASN A 490 -26.13 -7.24 -11.21
C ASN A 490 -25.12 -6.08 -10.98
N LEU A 491 -24.74 -5.31 -12.00
CA LEU A 491 -23.92 -4.10 -11.82
C LEU A 491 -24.71 -3.00 -11.11
N VAL A 492 -25.97 -2.79 -11.52
CA VAL A 492 -26.89 -1.82 -10.89
C VAL A 492 -27.26 -2.29 -9.48
N ALA A 493 -27.57 -3.57 -9.30
CA ALA A 493 -27.89 -4.13 -7.99
C ALA A 493 -26.68 -4.09 -7.03
N LEU A 494 -25.45 -4.32 -7.52
CA LEU A 494 -24.22 -4.14 -6.73
C LEU A 494 -23.97 -2.66 -6.39
N ASN A 495 -24.20 -1.73 -7.33
CA ASN A 495 -24.09 -0.29 -7.08
C ASN A 495 -25.11 0.18 -6.02
N ASN A 496 -26.36 -0.29 -6.12
CA ASN A 496 -27.42 0.04 -5.17
C ASN A 496 -27.13 -0.59 -3.79
N PHE A 497 -26.58 -1.81 -3.74
CA PHE A 497 -26.06 -2.39 -2.50
C PHE A 497 -24.93 -1.53 -1.90
N ILE A 498 -23.91 -1.19 -2.69
CA ILE A 498 -22.76 -0.40 -2.25
C ILE A 498 -23.18 0.97 -1.72
N ASN A 499 -24.21 1.59 -2.30
CA ASN A 499 -24.73 2.87 -1.82
C ASN A 499 -25.61 2.69 -0.58
N ASN A 500 -26.69 1.91 -0.65
CA ASN A 500 -27.63 1.74 0.46
C ASN A 500 -26.98 1.15 1.73
N TYR A 501 -25.89 0.37 1.60
CA TYR A 501 -25.16 -0.17 2.76
C TYR A 501 -24.32 0.90 3.49
N LYS A 502 -23.89 1.97 2.81
CA LYS A 502 -23.21 3.10 3.47
C LYS A 502 -24.15 3.76 4.49
N ASP A 503 -25.40 3.97 4.09
CA ASP A 503 -26.31 4.92 4.73
C ASP A 503 -27.03 4.39 5.99
N HIS A 504 -26.91 3.09 6.32
CA HIS A 504 -27.60 2.47 7.48
C HIS A 504 -26.69 1.62 8.38
N GLU A 505 -26.36 0.38 7.98
CA GLU A 505 -25.69 -0.57 8.89
C GLU A 505 -24.24 -0.16 9.19
N TYR A 506 -23.53 0.41 8.22
CA TYR A 506 -22.19 0.94 8.41
C TYR A 506 -22.16 2.13 9.40
N GLU A 507 -23.06 3.10 9.23
CA GLU A 507 -23.13 4.28 10.12
C GLU A 507 -23.53 3.89 11.55
N GLN A 508 -24.51 3.01 11.73
CA GLN A 508 -24.90 2.52 13.07
C GLN A 508 -23.73 1.84 13.80
N LEU A 509 -22.92 1.05 13.09
CA LEU A 509 -21.70 0.46 13.64
C LEU A 509 -20.61 1.51 13.91
N ALA A 510 -20.38 2.46 12.99
CA ALA A 510 -19.42 3.53 13.17
C ALA A 510 -19.70 4.39 14.42
N GLN A 511 -20.98 4.67 14.67
CA GLN A 511 -21.47 5.41 15.84
C GLN A 511 -21.44 4.61 17.15
N LYS A 512 -21.15 3.29 17.13
CA LYS A 512 -21.08 2.48 18.36
C LYS A 512 -20.02 3.01 19.31
N ILE A 513 -20.45 3.41 20.51
CA ILE A 513 -19.56 3.76 21.62
C ILE A 513 -18.77 2.52 22.06
N LEU A 514 -17.44 2.63 22.14
CA LEU A 514 -16.55 1.60 22.66
C LEU A 514 -16.25 1.78 24.15
N ILE A 515 -16.10 3.04 24.60
CA ILE A 515 -15.93 3.40 26.00
C ILE A 515 -16.57 4.78 26.23
N LYS A 516 -17.25 4.95 27.37
CA LYS A 516 -17.89 6.21 27.72
C LYS A 516 -16.88 7.27 28.18
N ASN A 517 -17.27 8.53 28.08
CA ASN A 517 -16.52 9.67 28.61
C ASN A 517 -17.40 10.61 29.44
N ASP A 518 -18.31 10.04 30.23
CA ASP A 518 -19.30 10.77 31.06
C ASP A 518 -18.65 11.72 32.11
N LYS A 519 -17.31 11.65 32.25
CA LYS A 519 -16.45 12.48 33.10
C LYS A 519 -15.72 13.61 32.36
N ASN A 520 -15.97 13.80 31.06
CA ASN A 520 -15.34 14.82 30.22
C ASN A 520 -13.79 14.79 30.25
N VAL A 521 -13.20 13.58 30.20
CA VAL A 521 -11.74 13.39 30.19
C VAL A 521 -11.18 13.76 28.83
N GLU A 522 -10.34 14.79 28.77
CA GLU A 522 -9.68 15.23 27.53
C GLU A 522 -8.40 14.42 27.28
N LEU A 523 -8.28 13.76 26.11
CA LEU A 523 -7.12 12.96 25.72
C LEU A 523 -6.39 13.56 24.51
N TYR A 524 -5.12 13.92 24.71
CA TYR A 524 -4.28 14.59 23.72
C TYR A 524 -3.18 13.64 23.23
N SER A 525 -2.92 13.64 21.93
CA SER A 525 -1.69 13.08 21.33
C SER A 525 -0.56 14.12 21.32
N SER A 526 0.69 13.70 21.57
CA SER A 526 1.87 14.54 21.32
C SER A 526 2.98 13.73 20.67
N THR A 527 3.66 14.33 19.70
CA THR A 527 4.86 13.77 19.06
C THR A 527 6.16 14.15 19.80
N TYR A 528 6.10 15.11 20.73
CA TYR A 528 7.27 15.72 21.41
C TYR A 528 7.34 15.47 22.91
N THR A 529 6.26 14.94 23.51
CA THR A 529 6.15 14.64 24.95
C THR A 529 5.43 13.30 25.16
N LEU A 530 5.55 12.71 26.35
CA LEU A 530 4.59 11.68 26.78
C LEU A 530 3.21 12.34 26.84
N SER A 531 2.18 11.68 26.31
CA SER A 531 0.87 12.27 26.08
C SER A 531 -0.24 11.46 26.74
N SER A 532 -1.31 12.12 27.16
CA SER A 532 -2.46 11.50 27.83
C SER A 532 -3.07 10.37 26.99
N LEU A 533 -3.23 10.59 25.69
CA LEU A 533 -3.75 9.56 24.77
C LEU A 533 -2.75 8.42 24.54
N GLY A 534 -1.45 8.72 24.43
CA GLY A 534 -0.40 7.69 24.31
C GLY A 534 -0.27 6.82 25.57
N GLY A 535 -0.38 7.43 26.75
CA GLY A 535 -0.46 6.74 28.03
C GLY A 535 -1.72 5.87 28.13
N PHE A 536 -2.90 6.43 27.83
CA PHE A 536 -4.17 5.68 27.83
C PHE A 536 -4.12 4.45 26.90
N ILE A 537 -3.69 4.62 25.64
CA ILE A 537 -3.61 3.52 24.68
C ILE A 537 -2.59 2.46 25.14
N SER A 538 -1.40 2.86 25.58
CA SER A 538 -0.38 1.89 26.02
C SER A 538 -0.79 1.15 27.30
N ASP A 539 -1.51 1.78 28.23
CA ASP A 539 -2.03 1.15 29.44
C ASP A 539 -3.15 0.14 29.14
N ILE A 540 -4.12 0.50 28.29
CA ILE A 540 -5.19 -0.42 27.85
C ILE A 540 -4.59 -1.66 27.16
N LEU A 541 -3.54 -1.46 26.36
CA LEU A 541 -2.83 -2.57 25.74
C LEU A 541 -2.06 -3.40 26.78
N ALA A 542 -1.31 -2.80 27.71
CA ALA A 542 -0.55 -3.55 28.73
C ALA A 542 -1.45 -4.32 29.71
N LYS A 543 -2.63 -3.77 30.04
CA LYS A 543 -3.64 -4.38 30.92
C LYS A 543 -4.25 -5.65 30.32
N TYR A 544 -4.55 -5.66 29.01
CA TYR A 544 -5.35 -6.72 28.39
C TYR A 544 -4.62 -7.58 27.34
N TYR A 545 -3.45 -7.16 26.84
CA TYR A 545 -2.73 -7.89 25.79
C TYR A 545 -1.81 -8.97 26.35
N GLN A 546 -2.02 -10.20 25.89
CA GLN A 546 -1.09 -11.30 26.06
C GLN A 546 -0.27 -11.47 24.78
N ALA A 547 1.04 -11.37 24.92
CA ALA A 547 1.99 -11.59 23.84
C ALA A 547 2.11 -13.09 23.54
N PRO A 548 1.86 -13.54 22.29
CA PRO A 548 2.16 -14.90 21.87
C PRO A 548 3.66 -15.07 21.60
N PHE A 549 4.15 -16.27 21.90
CA PHE A 549 5.53 -16.70 21.72
C PHE A 549 5.53 -18.06 21.01
N TYR A 550 6.05 -18.11 19.79
CA TYR A 550 6.12 -19.37 19.03
C TYR A 550 7.36 -20.20 19.41
N ASN A 551 7.11 -21.42 19.89
CA ASN A 551 8.11 -22.39 20.30
C ASN A 551 8.58 -23.22 19.09
N LYS A 552 9.87 -23.09 18.75
CA LYS A 552 10.50 -23.75 17.58
C LYS A 552 10.55 -25.28 17.64
N GLN A 553 10.45 -25.86 18.83
CA GLN A 553 10.62 -27.30 19.04
C GLN A 553 9.27 -28.04 19.02
N THR A 554 8.23 -27.42 19.59
CA THR A 554 6.88 -27.99 19.68
C THR A 554 5.93 -27.49 18.60
N HIS A 555 6.34 -26.48 17.80
CA HIS A 555 5.49 -25.77 16.83
C HIS A 555 4.23 -25.13 17.44
N ALA A 556 4.24 -24.89 18.76
CA ALA A 556 3.13 -24.34 19.52
C ALA A 556 3.32 -22.85 19.85
N PHE A 557 2.23 -22.18 20.24
CA PHE A 557 2.25 -20.84 20.82
C PHE A 557 2.02 -20.90 22.33
N GLU A 558 2.90 -20.24 23.08
CA GLU A 558 2.76 -19.92 24.50
C GLU A 558 2.32 -18.45 24.62
N PHE A 559 1.41 -18.12 25.55
CA PHE A 559 0.94 -16.74 25.75
C PHE A 559 1.44 -16.21 27.09
N LYS A 560 2.08 -15.04 27.10
CA LYS A 560 2.61 -14.37 28.30
C LYS A 560 1.98 -12.99 28.42
N GLN A 561 1.66 -12.54 29.63
CA GLN A 561 1.20 -11.16 29.86
C GLN A 561 2.30 -10.17 29.43
N THR A 562 1.95 -9.14 28.67
CA THR A 562 2.90 -8.08 28.34
C THR A 562 3.20 -7.23 29.58
N GLN A 563 4.48 -7.06 29.90
CA GLN A 563 4.95 -6.31 31.08
C GLN A 563 5.20 -4.84 30.75
N ALA A 564 5.44 -4.48 29.49
CA ALA A 564 5.46 -3.10 29.02
C ALA A 564 5.05 -2.96 27.54
N VAL A 565 4.27 -1.93 27.22
CA VAL A 565 3.95 -1.54 25.85
C VAL A 565 4.73 -0.29 25.47
N ILE A 566 5.24 -0.21 24.23
CA ILE A 566 6.00 0.92 23.71
C ILE A 566 5.46 1.30 22.32
N LEU A 567 5.00 2.54 22.14
CA LEU A 567 4.36 3.05 20.91
C LEU A 567 5.12 4.24 20.32
N ALA A 568 5.09 4.36 18.99
CA ALA A 568 5.67 5.53 18.31
C ALA A 568 4.72 6.73 18.44
N SER A 569 5.22 7.85 18.95
CA SER A 569 4.42 9.06 19.16
C SER A 569 3.89 9.63 17.83
N ASN A 570 4.72 9.57 16.78
CA ASN A 570 4.41 10.05 15.42
C ASN A 570 3.23 9.34 14.72
N ALA A 571 2.79 8.17 15.23
CA ALA A 571 1.75 7.33 14.65
C ALA A 571 0.38 7.49 15.33
N ILE A 572 0.30 8.19 16.46
CA ILE A 572 -0.95 8.55 17.16
C ILE A 572 -1.33 9.97 16.72
N ARG A 573 -2.47 10.16 16.04
CA ARG A 573 -2.68 11.32 15.15
C ARG A 573 -3.85 12.26 15.47
N SER A 574 -4.74 11.90 16.40
CA SER A 574 -5.96 12.66 16.69
C SER A 574 -6.04 13.00 18.17
N LEU A 575 -6.52 14.21 18.46
CA LEU A 575 -7.03 14.61 19.77
C LEU A 575 -8.42 14.01 19.95
N ILE A 576 -8.71 13.46 21.14
CA ILE A 576 -10.06 13.07 21.55
C ILE A 576 -10.50 14.06 22.62
N SER A 577 -11.46 14.92 22.27
CA SER A 577 -12.12 15.82 23.22
C SER A 577 -12.99 15.02 24.20
N ALA A 578 -13.72 15.72 25.08
CA ALA A 578 -14.51 15.18 26.20
C ALA A 578 -15.63 14.17 25.86
N LYS A 579 -15.68 13.64 24.64
CA LYS A 579 -16.75 12.79 24.09
C LYS A 579 -16.44 11.30 24.24
N PRO A 580 -17.47 10.42 24.28
CA PRO A 580 -17.28 8.97 24.26
C PRO A 580 -16.48 8.53 23.03
N ILE A 581 -15.54 7.59 23.20
CA ILE A 581 -14.77 7.06 22.07
C ILE A 581 -15.68 6.10 21.30
N LYS A 582 -16.04 6.47 20.07
CA LYS A 582 -16.80 5.64 19.15
C LYS A 582 -15.87 4.77 18.32
N LEU A 583 -16.45 3.74 17.70
CA LEU A 583 -15.74 2.79 16.86
C LEU A 583 -15.08 3.45 15.63
N GLU A 584 -15.67 4.53 15.11
CA GLU A 584 -15.08 5.36 14.05
C GLU A 584 -13.79 6.09 14.46
N ASN A 585 -13.70 6.57 15.71
CA ASN A 585 -12.58 7.42 16.15
C ASN A 585 -11.24 6.66 16.13
N LEU A 586 -11.23 5.33 16.25
CA LEU A 586 -10.00 4.53 16.16
C LEU A 586 -9.25 4.75 14.84
N ASN A 587 -9.94 5.04 13.73
CA ASN A 587 -9.32 5.34 12.46
C ASN A 587 -8.71 6.76 12.39
N GLN A 588 -9.14 7.67 13.27
CA GLN A 588 -8.56 9.02 13.42
C GLN A 588 -7.35 8.97 14.37
N ILE A 589 -7.47 8.20 15.46
CA ILE A 589 -6.43 8.02 16.49
C ILE A 589 -5.22 7.27 15.93
N LEU A 590 -5.46 6.18 15.20
CA LEU A 590 -4.44 5.34 14.54
C LEU A 590 -4.82 5.16 13.05
N PRO A 591 -4.57 6.14 12.18
CA PRO A 591 -4.93 6.04 10.75
C PRO A 591 -4.09 4.99 10.00
N PHE A 592 -2.90 4.69 10.52
CA PHE A 592 -2.01 3.65 9.99
C PHE A 592 -2.47 2.25 10.44
N ASN A 593 -2.06 1.20 9.72
CA ASN A 593 -2.31 -0.21 10.08
C ASN A 593 -1.10 -0.79 10.84
N ASP A 594 -0.50 -0.02 11.77
CA ASP A 594 0.63 -0.47 12.59
C ASP A 594 0.20 -1.54 13.62
N THR A 595 1.17 -2.35 14.04
CA THR A 595 0.96 -3.60 14.77
C THR A 595 1.86 -3.73 16.01
N LEU A 596 1.49 -4.58 16.97
CA LEU A 596 2.35 -4.90 18.13
C LEU A 596 3.27 -6.09 17.85
N VAL A 597 4.58 -5.82 17.88
CA VAL A 597 5.67 -6.80 17.80
C VAL A 597 6.17 -7.10 19.21
N SER A 598 6.02 -8.33 19.67
CA SER A 598 6.31 -8.71 21.06
C SER A 598 7.53 -9.62 21.21
N GLY A 599 8.25 -9.53 22.33
CA GLY A 599 9.39 -10.40 22.60
C GLY A 599 9.98 -10.22 24.01
N GLU A 600 10.97 -11.04 24.35
CA GLU A 600 11.73 -10.91 25.59
C GLU A 600 13.01 -10.09 25.36
N ILE A 601 13.17 -8.98 26.06
CA ILE A 601 14.41 -8.18 26.03
C ILE A 601 15.09 -8.16 27.39
N SER A 602 16.42 -8.05 27.43
CA SER A 602 17.15 -7.76 28.66
C SER A 602 16.97 -6.28 29.05
N VAL A 603 16.98 -5.99 30.36
CA VAL A 603 16.94 -4.61 30.87
C VAL A 603 18.13 -3.81 30.35
N LYS A 604 19.30 -4.42 30.20
CA LYS A 604 20.49 -3.83 29.58
C LYS A 604 20.26 -3.40 28.13
N ASP A 605 19.64 -4.25 27.31
CA ASP A 605 19.35 -3.94 25.91
C ASP A 605 18.20 -2.94 25.77
N LEU A 606 17.24 -2.93 26.70
CA LEU A 606 16.20 -1.90 26.78
C LEU A 606 16.76 -0.55 27.21
N LYS A 607 17.58 -0.48 28.27
CA LYS A 607 18.36 0.71 28.65
C LYS A 607 19.19 1.18 27.45
N LYS A 608 19.88 0.25 26.76
CA LYS A 608 20.68 0.56 25.56
C LYS A 608 19.83 1.10 24.40
N PHE A 609 18.59 0.67 24.21
CA PHE A 609 17.68 1.27 23.22
C PHE A 609 17.23 2.67 23.63
N LEU A 610 16.85 2.86 24.89
CA LEU A 610 16.44 4.16 25.44
C LEU A 610 17.61 5.17 25.53
N ILE A 611 18.86 4.70 25.51
CA ILE A 611 20.09 5.51 25.46
C ILE A 611 20.61 5.70 24.02
N ASN A 612 20.61 4.65 23.18
CA ASN A 612 21.04 4.74 21.78
C ASN A 612 19.92 5.31 20.90
N SER A 613 19.76 6.63 20.93
CA SER A 613 19.37 7.35 19.72
C SER A 613 20.43 7.09 18.65
N HIS A 614 20.22 6.11 17.76
CA HIS A 614 21.04 5.99 16.57
C HIS A 614 20.89 7.28 15.76
N ARG A 615 22.00 8.00 15.55
CA ARG A 615 22.02 9.39 15.05
C ARG A 615 21.61 9.52 13.57
N THR A 616 20.35 9.27 13.25
CA THR A 616 19.63 10.09 12.26
C THR A 616 19.11 11.31 13.03
N GLN A 617 19.62 12.49 12.70
CA GLN A 617 19.43 13.68 13.53
C GLN A 617 17.95 14.17 13.59
N HIS A 618 17.65 15.04 14.57
CA HIS A 618 16.43 15.86 14.72
C HIS A 618 15.17 15.25 15.36
N TYR A 619 15.19 14.01 15.85
CA TYR A 619 14.06 13.49 16.63
C TYR A 619 14.48 12.91 17.98
N ASN A 620 14.31 13.71 19.03
CA ASN A 620 14.12 13.20 20.38
C ASN A 620 12.65 12.76 20.50
N GLU A 621 12.23 11.68 19.82
CA GLU A 621 10.88 11.14 20.00
C GLU A 621 10.77 10.53 21.41
N PRO A 622 9.85 11.01 22.28
CA PRO A 622 9.45 10.22 23.41
C PRO A 622 8.48 9.15 22.90
N TYR A 623 8.98 7.92 22.79
CA TYR A 623 8.10 6.76 22.71
C TYR A 623 7.06 6.82 23.83
N GLN A 624 5.82 6.46 23.54
CA GLN A 624 4.76 6.42 24.55
C GLN A 624 4.80 5.04 25.22
N PHE A 625 4.76 4.98 26.56
CA PHE A 625 4.89 3.71 27.28
C PHE A 625 3.90 3.56 28.43
N SER A 626 3.57 2.31 28.73
CA SER A 626 2.57 1.93 29.72
C SER A 626 3.03 2.19 31.16
N ASP A 627 2.08 2.44 32.06
CA ASP A 627 2.31 2.76 33.48
C ASP A 627 2.95 1.60 34.25
N THR A 628 2.89 0.39 33.66
CA THR A 628 3.63 -0.79 34.09
C THR A 628 5.15 -0.61 34.04
N LEU A 629 5.67 0.32 33.22
CA LEU A 629 7.09 0.61 33.07
C LEU A 629 7.43 2.00 33.62
N LYS A 630 8.41 2.07 34.53
CA LYS A 630 8.98 3.32 35.04
C LYS A 630 10.46 3.41 34.70
N VAL A 631 10.88 4.58 34.21
CA VAL A 631 12.23 4.85 33.71
C VAL A 631 12.80 6.07 34.45
N GLU A 632 13.98 5.90 35.08
CA GLU A 632 14.65 6.95 35.84
C GLU A 632 15.87 7.50 35.09
N TYR A 633 15.84 8.82 34.95
CA TYR A 633 16.74 9.77 34.31
C TYR A 633 17.91 10.39 35.07
N GLU A 634 19.12 10.47 34.52
CA GLU A 634 20.09 11.52 34.92
C GLU A 634 20.57 12.34 33.72
N GLU A 635 20.47 13.67 33.82
CA GLU A 635 21.03 14.63 32.86
C GLU A 635 22.43 15.06 33.31
N GLN A 636 23.48 14.69 32.56
CA GLN A 636 24.86 15.01 32.95
C GLN A 636 25.22 16.50 32.77
N VAL A 637 25.36 17.22 33.88
CA VAL A 637 25.79 18.63 33.92
C VAL A 637 27.30 18.75 33.67
N LYS A 638 27.72 19.42 32.59
CA LYS A 638 29.13 19.78 32.36
C LYS A 638 29.53 21.04 33.11
N THR A 639 30.47 20.95 34.05
CA THR A 639 31.07 22.12 34.73
C THR A 639 32.30 22.64 33.99
N ASN A 640 32.26 23.89 33.52
CA ASN A 640 33.41 24.51 32.84
C ASN A 640 34.48 25.00 33.82
N LYS A 641 35.71 24.49 33.71
CA LYS A 641 36.92 25.06 34.35
C LYS A 641 37.89 25.60 33.28
N PRO A 642 38.34 26.86 33.36
CA PRO A 642 39.24 27.44 32.36
C PRO A 642 40.68 26.91 32.52
N LYS A 643 41.34 26.55 31.40
CA LYS A 643 42.77 26.20 31.36
C LYS A 643 43.62 27.42 31.02
N LYS A 644 44.75 27.60 31.72
CA LYS A 644 45.75 28.63 31.43
C LYS A 644 46.39 28.40 30.05
N LYS A 645 46.65 29.48 29.30
CA LYS A 645 47.51 29.46 28.11
C LYS A 645 48.99 29.34 28.51
N THR A 646 49.75 28.52 27.79
CA THR A 646 51.22 28.54 27.77
C THR A 646 51.70 28.55 26.32
N THR A 647 52.79 29.26 26.04
CA THR A 647 53.15 29.69 24.69
C THR A 647 54.37 28.93 24.17
N LYS A 648 54.26 28.27 23.00
CA LYS A 648 55.40 27.86 22.16
C LYS A 648 54.99 27.76 20.70
N LYS A 649 55.83 28.27 19.78
CA LYS A 649 55.65 28.17 18.32
C LYS A 649 56.34 26.92 17.79
N GLN A 650 55.67 26.11 16.96
CA GLN A 650 56.31 25.40 15.83
C GLN A 650 55.26 24.97 14.77
N LYS A 651 55.73 24.38 13.66
CA LYS A 651 55.05 24.31 12.35
C LYS A 651 53.73 23.53 12.31
N GLN A 652 52.97 23.79 11.23
CA GLN A 652 51.72 23.13 10.87
C GLN A 652 51.81 21.60 10.79
N THR A 653 51.07 20.92 11.67
CA THR A 653 50.27 19.74 11.34
C THR A 653 48.92 19.91 12.07
N SER A 654 47.81 19.87 11.34
CA SER A 654 46.49 20.28 11.85
C SER A 654 45.69 19.13 12.51
N ASP A 655 46.36 18.34 13.35
CA ASP A 655 45.74 17.28 14.16
C ASP A 655 45.67 17.68 15.65
N GLN A 656 45.00 18.80 15.93
CA GLN A 656 44.58 19.14 17.29
C GLN A 656 43.12 18.71 17.49
N LYS A 657 42.91 17.71 18.35
CA LYS A 657 41.59 17.34 18.85
C LYS A 657 40.95 18.56 19.54
N LEU A 658 39.82 19.02 19.03
CA LEU A 658 38.89 19.83 19.82
C LEU A 658 37.98 18.90 20.63
N ASP A 659 37.67 19.29 21.86
CA ASP A 659 36.85 18.50 22.80
C ASP A 659 35.36 18.53 22.41
N ASP A 660 34.67 17.39 22.52
CA ASP A 660 33.26 17.22 22.13
C ASP A 660 32.29 18.13 22.93
N VAL A 661 31.60 19.03 22.23
CA VAL A 661 30.45 19.80 22.75
C VAL A 661 29.16 19.06 22.41
N VAL A 662 28.42 18.62 23.43
CA VAL A 662 27.19 17.83 23.27
C VAL A 662 25.98 18.75 23.40
N LEU A 663 25.11 18.80 22.38
CA LEU A 663 23.96 19.72 22.29
C LEU A 663 22.72 19.29 23.10
N SER A 664 22.89 18.37 24.04
CA SER A 664 22.02 18.16 25.19
C SER A 664 22.86 17.48 26.28
N ASN A 665 22.53 17.68 27.56
CA ASN A 665 23.13 16.89 28.64
C ASN A 665 22.77 15.42 28.39
N PRO A 666 23.74 14.52 28.15
CA PRO A 666 23.42 13.14 27.75
C PRO A 666 22.64 12.46 28.87
N LYS A 667 21.45 11.95 28.53
CA LYS A 667 20.55 11.29 29.48
C LYS A 667 21.02 9.86 29.71
N THR A 668 21.56 9.59 30.90
CA THR A 668 21.81 8.21 31.33
C THR A 668 20.51 7.66 31.92
N ILE A 669 19.99 6.58 31.35
CA ILE A 669 18.92 5.81 31.99
C ILE A 669 19.55 5.03 33.14
N ILE A 670 19.27 5.47 34.37
CA ILE A 670 19.81 4.90 35.60
C ILE A 670 19.08 3.58 35.88
N LYS A 671 17.75 3.69 36.00
CA LYS A 671 16.87 2.62 36.47
C LYS A 671 15.77 2.35 35.45
N ILE A 672 15.41 1.08 35.35
CA ILE A 672 14.13 0.66 34.80
C ILE A 672 13.46 -0.16 35.89
N SER A 673 12.20 0.16 36.18
CA SER A 673 11.39 -0.51 37.19
C SER A 673 10.09 -0.99 36.57
N LEU A 674 9.58 -2.14 37.02
CA LEU A 674 8.23 -2.59 36.68
C LEU A 674 7.27 -2.39 37.84
N LYS A 675 6.01 -2.11 37.50
CA LYS A 675 4.90 -2.01 38.44
C LYS A 675 4.48 -3.38 38.94
N ASN A 676 4.38 -3.51 40.26
CA ASN A 676 3.88 -4.69 40.95
C ASN A 676 2.34 -4.69 40.99
N ALA A 677 1.72 -5.80 41.38
CA ALA A 677 0.27 -5.92 41.46
C ALA A 677 -0.38 -5.02 42.55
N ASP A 678 0.40 -4.60 43.55
CA ASP A 678 0.01 -3.63 44.58
C ASP A 678 0.17 -2.16 44.15
N GLY A 679 0.66 -1.91 42.93
CA GLY A 679 0.91 -0.58 42.38
C GLY A 679 2.29 0.02 42.72
N THR A 680 3.10 -0.62 43.56
CA THR A 680 4.49 -0.22 43.82
C THR A 680 5.41 -0.53 42.63
N TYR A 681 6.66 -0.05 42.62
CA TYR A 681 7.61 -0.28 41.53
C TYR A 681 8.87 -1.01 42.02
N THR A 682 9.21 -2.13 41.38
CA THR A 682 10.45 -2.90 41.62
C THR A 682 11.51 -2.53 40.59
N GLU A 683 12.67 -2.05 41.05
CA GLU A 683 13.85 -1.82 40.20
C GLU A 683 14.39 -3.14 39.63
N LEU A 684 14.69 -3.16 38.33
CA LEU A 684 15.19 -4.34 37.64
C LEU A 684 16.71 -4.31 37.43
N ASN A 685 17.35 -5.45 37.59
CA ASN A 685 18.78 -5.60 37.26
C ASN A 685 18.99 -5.76 35.75
N ASP A 686 20.15 -5.30 35.26
CA ASP A 686 20.50 -5.26 33.83
C ASP A 686 20.38 -6.60 33.08
N ASN A 687 20.60 -7.73 33.76
CA ASN A 687 20.54 -9.06 33.16
C ASN A 687 19.11 -9.66 33.14
N GLN A 688 18.17 -9.07 33.89
CA GLN A 688 16.79 -9.51 33.94
C GLN A 688 16.12 -9.33 32.58
N LYS A 689 15.28 -10.29 32.20
CA LYS A 689 14.45 -10.22 31.00
C LYS A 689 13.04 -9.77 31.35
N ILE A 690 12.42 -9.01 30.44
CA ILE A 690 11.00 -8.66 30.51
C ILE A 690 10.32 -8.85 29.14
N THR A 691 9.04 -9.21 29.18
CA THR A 691 8.16 -9.34 28.01
C THR A 691 7.64 -7.97 27.63
N ILE A 692 8.01 -7.47 26.44
CA ILE A 692 7.54 -6.18 25.93
C ILE A 692 6.80 -6.34 24.60
N SER A 693 5.88 -5.41 24.33
CA SER A 693 5.19 -5.27 23.04
C SER A 693 5.46 -3.89 22.46
N VAL A 694 6.04 -3.84 21.26
CA VAL A 694 6.54 -2.63 20.63
C VAL A 694 5.83 -2.42 19.30
N MET A 695 5.38 -1.20 19.05
CA MET A 695 4.79 -0.81 17.75
C MET A 695 5.79 -1.04 16.61
N ASP A 696 5.39 -1.76 15.56
CA ASP A 696 6.28 -2.22 14.50
C ASP A 696 7.00 -1.07 13.77
N SER A 697 6.38 0.12 13.74
CA SER A 697 6.98 1.38 13.30
C SER A 697 8.33 1.69 13.96
N ILE A 698 8.47 1.50 15.28
CA ILE A 698 9.74 1.70 16.01
C ILE A 698 10.83 0.76 15.47
N LEU A 699 10.46 -0.48 15.18
CA LEU A 699 11.38 -1.54 14.76
C LEU A 699 11.77 -1.44 13.28
N LYS A 700 11.07 -0.64 12.47
CA LYS A 700 11.46 -0.29 11.09
C LYS A 700 12.78 0.50 11.06
N TYR A 701 13.07 1.27 12.12
CA TYR A 701 14.24 2.16 12.19
C TYR A 701 15.32 1.68 13.18
N ASN A 702 14.94 1.01 14.28
CA ASN A 702 15.86 0.62 15.34
C ASN A 702 16.40 -0.81 15.19
N LYS A 703 17.29 -1.03 14.19
CA LYS A 703 17.82 -2.38 13.87
C LYS A 703 18.34 -3.16 15.09
N GLY A 704 19.21 -2.57 15.92
CA GLY A 704 19.81 -3.28 17.07
C GLY A 704 18.81 -3.66 18.16
N PHE A 705 17.75 -2.86 18.35
CA PHE A 705 16.66 -3.15 19.28
C PHE A 705 15.72 -4.23 18.73
N LYS A 706 15.43 -4.17 17.42
CA LYS A 706 14.71 -5.23 16.69
C LYS A 706 15.47 -6.55 16.76
N GLU A 707 16.79 -6.54 16.58
CA GLU A 707 17.63 -7.73 16.75
C GLU A 707 17.58 -8.23 18.20
N ALA A 708 17.63 -7.36 19.21
CA ALA A 708 17.52 -7.77 20.62
C ALA A 708 16.16 -8.43 20.97
N ILE A 709 15.04 -7.86 20.51
CA ILE A 709 13.67 -8.37 20.77
C ILE A 709 13.40 -9.70 20.03
N LEU A 710 13.86 -9.82 18.78
CA LEU A 710 13.60 -11.00 17.94
C LEU A 710 14.64 -12.12 18.13
N ASN A 711 15.69 -11.90 18.94
CA ASN A 711 16.69 -12.92 19.23
C ASN A 711 16.12 -13.99 20.17
N LYS A 712 15.75 -15.12 19.57
CA LYS A 712 15.16 -16.35 20.15
C LYS A 712 13.63 -16.39 20.24
N THR A 713 12.93 -15.26 20.24
CA THR A 713 11.46 -15.21 20.30
C THR A 713 10.84 -14.66 19.01
N TYR A 714 9.87 -15.37 18.44
CA TYR A 714 9.02 -14.82 17.38
C TYR A 714 7.99 -13.90 17.99
N ALA A 715 7.76 -12.78 17.32
CA ALA A 715 6.75 -11.80 17.68
C ALA A 715 5.41 -12.07 16.98
N ASP A 716 4.35 -11.54 17.57
CA ASP A 716 3.13 -11.22 16.82
C ASP A 716 3.32 -10.03 15.86
N GLN A 717 2.32 -9.78 15.01
CA GLN A 717 1.95 -8.46 14.51
C GLN A 717 0.42 -8.33 14.52
N THR A 718 -0.18 -8.26 15.72
CA THR A 718 -1.61 -7.96 15.86
C THR A 718 -1.84 -6.45 15.69
N ASN A 719 -2.84 -6.06 14.90
CA ASN A 719 -3.21 -4.66 14.63
C ASN A 719 -3.74 -3.96 15.89
N ILE A 720 -3.19 -2.79 16.19
CA ILE A 720 -3.49 -2.05 17.43
C ILE A 720 -4.95 -1.57 17.46
N ARG A 721 -5.54 -1.21 16.31
CA ARG A 721 -6.96 -0.82 16.24
C ARG A 721 -7.88 -1.97 16.66
N ASP A 722 -7.63 -3.20 16.21
CA ASP A 722 -8.47 -4.35 16.57
C ASP A 722 -8.33 -4.75 18.04
N LEU A 723 -7.15 -4.55 18.65
CA LEU A 723 -6.99 -4.67 20.10
C LEU A 723 -7.81 -3.61 20.84
N LEU A 724 -7.74 -2.34 20.45
CA LEU A 724 -8.54 -1.28 21.06
C LEU A 724 -10.05 -1.49 20.88
N ARG A 725 -10.51 -1.99 19.71
CA ARG A 725 -11.90 -2.41 19.50
C ARG A 725 -12.34 -3.43 20.55
N ALA A 726 -11.51 -4.43 20.84
CA ALA A 726 -11.83 -5.49 21.80
C ALA A 726 -11.64 -5.09 23.27
N TYR A 727 -10.76 -4.13 23.56
CA TYR A 727 -10.31 -3.82 24.93
C TYR A 727 -10.97 -2.57 25.52
N LEU A 728 -11.28 -1.54 24.72
CA LEU A 728 -12.01 -0.37 25.23
C LEU A 728 -13.41 -0.77 25.75
N GLN A 729 -14.07 -1.72 25.09
CA GLN A 729 -15.36 -2.30 25.53
C GLN A 729 -15.29 -3.09 26.86
N LYS A 730 -14.10 -3.26 27.46
CA LYS A 730 -13.93 -3.88 28.79
C LYS A 730 -13.87 -2.85 29.93
N GLU A 731 -13.76 -1.57 29.59
CA GLU A 731 -13.75 -0.45 30.52
C GLU A 731 -15.10 0.27 30.50
N THR A 732 -15.56 0.77 31.64
CA THR A 732 -16.85 1.49 31.72
C THR A 732 -16.75 2.97 31.37
N GLN A 733 -15.60 3.59 31.64
CA GLN A 733 -15.34 5.03 31.50
C GLN A 733 -13.85 5.29 31.33
N ILE A 734 -13.47 6.41 30.71
CA ILE A 734 -12.09 6.93 30.78
C ILE A 734 -11.80 7.42 32.21
N ASP A 735 -10.61 7.08 32.73
CA ASP A 735 -10.15 7.45 34.07
C ASP A 735 -9.57 8.89 34.07
N GLU A 736 -9.94 9.69 35.08
CA GLU A 736 -9.48 11.08 35.27
C GLU A 736 -7.97 11.24 35.38
N LYS A 737 -7.21 10.18 35.74
CA LYS A 737 -5.74 10.21 35.70
C LYS A 737 -5.19 10.43 34.28
N TYR A 738 -5.99 10.16 33.25
CA TYR A 738 -5.64 10.43 31.85
C TYR A 738 -6.07 11.81 31.37
N ASN A 739 -6.80 12.62 32.15
CA ASN A 739 -7.10 13.99 31.74
C ASN A 739 -5.78 14.75 31.57
N GLN A 740 -5.59 15.43 30.44
CA GLN A 740 -4.37 16.20 30.15
C GLN A 740 -3.91 17.11 31.31
N LYS A 741 -4.86 17.72 32.02
CA LYS A 741 -4.64 18.68 33.11
C LYS A 741 -4.13 18.02 34.41
N THR A 742 -4.33 16.71 34.59
CA THR A 742 -3.85 15.89 35.72
C THR A 742 -2.65 15.03 35.34
N PHE A 743 -2.66 14.42 34.14
CA PHE A 743 -1.64 13.50 33.61
C PHE A 743 -0.23 14.09 33.74
N PHE A 744 0.01 15.29 33.22
CA PHE A 744 1.34 15.94 33.24
C PHE A 744 1.87 16.27 34.64
N LYS A 745 1.00 16.34 35.67
CA LYS A 745 1.40 16.63 37.06
C LYS A 745 1.69 15.37 37.85
N ASN A 746 1.01 14.26 37.51
CA ASN A 746 0.96 13.05 38.32
C ASN A 746 1.69 11.85 37.68
N ASP A 747 2.07 11.92 36.40
CA ASP A 747 2.65 10.77 35.72
C ASP A 747 4.07 10.42 36.22
N GLN A 748 4.19 9.21 36.77
CA GLN A 748 5.41 8.70 37.41
C GLN A 748 6.29 7.87 36.47
N ARG A 749 5.95 7.72 35.18
CA ARG A 749 6.65 6.78 34.27
C ARG A 749 8.03 7.26 33.83
N PHE A 750 8.27 8.57 33.78
CA PHE A 750 9.50 9.13 33.21
C PHE A 750 10.03 10.29 34.05
N ILE A 751 10.99 10.02 34.93
CA ILE A 751 11.41 10.97 35.98
C ILE A 751 12.88 11.35 35.85
N ASN A 752 13.17 12.65 35.90
CA ASN A 752 14.51 13.18 36.10
C ASN A 752 14.87 13.11 37.59
N LYS A 753 15.87 12.31 37.97
CA LYS A 753 16.36 12.16 39.35
C LYS A 753 16.72 13.49 40.00
N ASN A 754 17.10 14.50 39.21
CA ASN A 754 17.61 15.78 39.68
C ASN A 754 16.53 16.89 39.74
N GLN A 755 15.24 16.57 39.53
CA GLN A 755 14.13 17.53 39.69
C GLN A 755 13.16 17.11 40.79
N ALA A 756 13.25 17.79 41.95
CA ALA A 756 12.19 17.75 42.97
C ALA A 756 11.09 18.77 42.61
N ASN A 757 9.84 18.32 42.60
CA ASN A 757 8.60 19.08 42.35
C ASN A 757 8.48 19.83 40.99
N PRO A 758 7.70 19.31 40.02
CA PRO A 758 7.46 19.97 38.74
C PRO A 758 6.41 21.09 38.83
N THR A 759 6.75 22.24 39.41
CA THR A 759 5.90 23.45 39.42
C THR A 759 6.16 24.37 38.22
N SER A 760 6.00 23.84 37.01
CA SER A 760 5.90 24.63 35.78
C SER A 760 4.76 24.09 34.90
N THR A 761 3.54 24.57 35.16
CA THR A 761 2.32 24.16 34.46
C THR A 761 2.36 24.59 33.00
N PRO A 762 2.34 23.67 32.01
CA PRO A 762 2.15 24.04 30.61
C PRO A 762 0.68 24.38 30.38
N VAL A 763 0.38 25.59 29.89
CA VAL A 763 -0.99 25.99 29.53
C VAL A 763 -1.29 25.44 28.13
N TYR A 764 -2.33 24.60 28.02
CA TYR A 764 -2.79 24.01 26.76
C TYR A 764 -4.33 24.03 26.66
N ASN A 765 -4.84 24.99 25.90
CA ASN A 765 -6.21 25.12 25.37
C ASN A 765 -6.07 25.42 23.86
N HIS A 766 -7.04 25.20 22.96
CA HIS A 766 -8.15 24.24 22.93
C HIS A 766 -8.50 24.02 21.45
N ILE A 767 -8.27 22.85 20.84
CA ILE A 767 -8.77 22.56 19.47
C ILE A 767 -9.22 21.09 19.34
N ASN A 768 -10.54 20.88 19.33
CA ASN A 768 -11.31 19.99 18.43
C ASN A 768 -12.69 19.65 19.02
N GLU A 769 -13.63 20.58 18.82
CA GLU A 769 -15.07 20.37 18.96
C GLU A 769 -15.72 20.76 17.61
N SER A 770 -16.05 19.80 16.74
CA SER A 770 -17.21 19.82 15.82
C SER A 770 -17.11 18.78 14.70
N ILE A 771 -17.85 17.66 14.85
CA ILE A 771 -18.38 16.90 13.70
C ILE A 771 -19.85 16.62 14.04
N ASN A 772 -20.73 16.80 13.06
CA ASN A 772 -22.19 16.70 13.14
C ASN A 772 -22.89 17.70 14.09
N ASN A 773 -23.24 18.87 13.55
CA ASN A 773 -24.61 19.35 13.69
C ASN A 773 -25.06 20.12 12.43
N LYS A 774 -26.38 20.30 12.28
CA LYS A 774 -26.98 20.89 11.07
C LYS A 774 -26.86 22.42 11.04
N GLN A 775 -26.52 22.96 9.86
CA GLN A 775 -26.66 24.36 9.39
C GLN A 775 -26.27 25.51 10.33
N ALA A 776 -25.19 26.21 9.92
CA ALA A 776 -24.86 27.63 10.21
C ALA A 776 -24.52 28.06 11.65
N ASN A 777 -23.22 28.26 11.89
CA ASN A 777 -22.64 29.50 12.46
C ASN A 777 -21.09 29.39 12.45
N HIS A 778 -20.50 29.52 11.26
CA HIS A 778 -19.05 29.50 11.05
C HIS A 778 -18.63 30.49 9.96
N LEU A 779 -17.34 30.86 9.97
CA LEU A 779 -16.67 31.67 8.95
C LEU A 779 -15.61 30.83 8.25
N ARG A 780 -15.62 30.78 6.92
CA ARG A 780 -14.53 30.17 6.14
C ARG A 780 -13.40 31.16 5.95
N ILE A 781 -12.24 30.84 6.52
CA ILE A 781 -11.04 31.70 6.52
C ILE A 781 -9.90 30.99 5.78
N GLY A 782 -9.11 31.72 4.99
CA GLY A 782 -7.95 31.14 4.33
C GLY A 782 -6.88 32.12 3.84
N HIS A 783 -5.85 31.52 3.24
CA HIS A 783 -4.68 32.16 2.68
C HIS A 783 -4.40 31.66 1.26
N TRP A 784 -3.92 32.55 0.38
CA TRP A 784 -3.49 32.19 -0.98
C TRP A 784 -2.34 33.11 -1.43
N ASN A 785 -1.17 32.54 -1.74
CA ASN A 785 -0.24 33.23 -2.65
C ASN A 785 -0.87 33.26 -4.04
N VAL A 786 -1.08 34.46 -4.60
CA VAL A 786 -1.72 34.64 -5.92
C VAL A 786 -0.74 35.02 -7.04
N LEU A 787 0.57 34.95 -6.83
CA LEU A 787 1.65 35.14 -7.81
C LEU A 787 1.57 36.46 -8.61
N HIS A 788 2.33 37.48 -8.20
CA HIS A 788 2.46 38.78 -8.89
C HIS A 788 1.14 39.47 -9.32
N GLN A 789 0.15 39.59 -8.44
CA GLN A 789 -1.17 40.10 -8.79
C GLN A 789 -1.22 41.64 -8.98
N THR A 790 -1.47 42.07 -10.22
CA THR A 790 -1.56 43.50 -10.64
C THR A 790 -2.99 44.05 -10.74
N GLY A 791 -4.00 43.19 -10.88
CA GLY A 791 -5.36 43.62 -11.19
C GLY A 791 -5.60 43.97 -12.66
N LEU A 792 -4.57 43.95 -13.52
CA LEU A 792 -4.65 44.28 -14.95
C LEU A 792 -4.98 43.07 -15.83
N ASN A 793 -4.61 41.85 -15.42
CA ASN A 793 -4.91 40.63 -16.17
C ASN A 793 -6.37 40.19 -15.91
N ASP A 794 -7.27 40.57 -16.82
CA ASP A 794 -8.70 40.24 -16.78
C ASP A 794 -8.99 38.73 -16.61
N ALA A 795 -8.24 37.87 -17.29
CA ALA A 795 -8.42 36.42 -17.20
C ALA A 795 -8.02 35.89 -15.82
N LYS A 796 -6.92 36.38 -15.26
CA LYS A 796 -6.48 36.06 -13.89
C LYS A 796 -7.48 36.55 -12.85
N ASN A 797 -7.91 37.82 -12.94
CA ASN A 797 -8.90 38.41 -12.03
C ASN A 797 -10.19 37.57 -11.96
N TYR A 798 -10.71 37.15 -13.11
CA TYR A 798 -11.90 36.30 -13.22
C TYR A 798 -11.69 34.91 -12.60
N ALA A 799 -10.54 34.27 -12.86
CA ALA A 799 -10.22 32.95 -12.31
C ALA A 799 -10.06 33.00 -10.78
N LEU A 800 -9.30 33.97 -10.25
CA LEU A 800 -9.16 34.18 -8.80
C LEU A 800 -10.53 34.40 -8.14
N ALA A 801 -11.34 35.31 -8.68
CA ALA A 801 -12.68 35.60 -8.17
C ALA A 801 -13.58 34.36 -8.14
N LYS A 802 -13.57 33.55 -9.21
CA LYS A 802 -14.41 32.36 -9.31
C LYS A 802 -13.92 31.21 -8.42
N THR A 803 -12.60 31.03 -8.24
CA THR A 803 -12.04 30.11 -7.24
C THR A 803 -12.49 30.47 -5.82
N ILE A 804 -12.47 31.76 -5.48
CA ILE A 804 -12.85 32.24 -4.14
C ILE A 804 -14.35 32.02 -3.88
N LEU A 805 -15.21 32.33 -4.87
CA LEU A 805 -16.65 32.05 -4.77
C LEU A 805 -16.98 30.56 -4.69
N PHE A 806 -16.36 29.72 -5.53
CA PHE A 806 -16.59 28.27 -5.57
C PHE A 806 -16.31 27.61 -4.22
N ASN A 807 -15.19 27.97 -3.60
CA ASN A 807 -14.77 27.49 -2.28
C ASN A 807 -15.51 28.14 -1.11
N LYS A 808 -16.33 29.18 -1.38
CA LYS A 808 -17.21 29.89 -0.41
C LYS A 808 -16.44 30.53 0.74
N TYR A 809 -15.34 31.22 0.44
CA TYR A 809 -14.63 32.02 1.44
C TYR A 809 -15.50 33.14 2.01
N ASP A 810 -15.38 33.34 3.32
CA ASP A 810 -15.95 34.48 4.03
C ASP A 810 -14.88 35.52 4.36
N ILE A 811 -13.63 35.07 4.56
CA ILE A 811 -12.41 35.90 4.61
C ILE A 811 -11.30 35.15 3.86
N ILE A 812 -10.54 35.83 3.00
CA ILE A 812 -9.32 35.30 2.41
C ILE A 812 -8.24 36.38 2.29
N GLY A 813 -7.04 36.09 2.81
CA GLY A 813 -5.86 36.91 2.60
C GLY A 813 -5.03 36.43 1.42
N LEU A 814 -4.53 37.39 0.64
CA LEU A 814 -3.81 37.21 -0.61
C LEU A 814 -2.41 37.83 -0.48
N THR A 815 -1.36 37.04 -0.71
CA THR A 815 0.03 37.52 -0.81
C THR A 815 0.46 37.71 -2.26
N GLU A 816 1.63 38.32 -2.48
CA GLU A 816 2.10 38.78 -3.80
C GLU A 816 1.15 39.79 -4.50
N ILE A 817 0.55 40.69 -3.72
CA ILE A 817 -0.14 41.85 -4.31
C ILE A 817 0.89 42.91 -4.70
N TRP A 818 0.83 43.41 -5.93
CA TRP A 818 1.79 44.38 -6.47
C TRP A 818 1.83 45.67 -5.63
N PRO A 819 3.00 46.28 -5.37
CA PRO A 819 3.12 47.50 -4.57
C PRO A 819 2.37 48.71 -5.15
N ALA A 820 1.95 49.61 -4.26
CA ALA A 820 1.34 50.90 -4.59
C ALA A 820 2.33 51.83 -5.32
N GLN A 821 1.84 52.63 -6.25
CA GLN A 821 2.62 53.53 -7.11
C GLN A 821 2.03 54.95 -7.10
N GLY A 822 2.60 55.82 -6.28
CA GLY A 822 2.11 57.18 -6.07
C GLY A 822 0.76 57.22 -5.32
N ASP A 823 0.13 58.39 -5.28
CA ASP A 823 -0.98 58.67 -4.38
C ASP A 823 -2.38 58.31 -4.95
N ASN A 824 -2.44 57.73 -6.16
CA ASN A 824 -3.71 57.38 -6.80
C ASN A 824 -4.33 56.13 -6.14
N GLN A 825 -5.23 56.33 -5.19
CA GLN A 825 -5.89 55.25 -4.44
C GLN A 825 -6.68 54.28 -5.33
N GLU A 826 -7.31 54.73 -6.42
CA GLU A 826 -8.03 53.83 -7.34
C GLU A 826 -7.06 52.88 -8.04
N GLN A 827 -5.97 53.42 -8.61
CA GLN A 827 -4.91 52.63 -9.23
C GLN A 827 -4.23 51.69 -8.23
N ASN A 828 -3.98 52.16 -7.01
CA ASN A 828 -3.40 51.36 -5.94
C ASN A 828 -4.32 50.23 -5.48
N ASN A 829 -5.64 50.37 -5.60
CA ASN A 829 -6.62 49.35 -5.20
C ASN A 829 -6.92 48.31 -6.31
N LEU A 830 -6.63 48.61 -7.58
CA LEU A 830 -6.87 47.71 -8.73
C LEU A 830 -6.51 46.22 -8.50
N PRO A 831 -5.36 45.86 -7.88
CA PRO A 831 -4.99 44.47 -7.67
C PRO A 831 -6.03 43.58 -6.98
N VAL A 832 -6.78 44.16 -6.03
CA VAL A 832 -7.80 43.44 -5.25
C VAL A 832 -9.21 43.86 -5.70
N ALA A 833 -9.41 45.14 -6.02
CA ALA A 833 -10.69 45.66 -6.51
C ALA A 833 -11.17 44.95 -7.79
N SER A 834 -10.27 44.62 -8.71
CA SER A 834 -10.62 43.86 -9.93
C SER A 834 -11.11 42.43 -9.64
N ILE A 835 -10.65 41.81 -8.54
CA ILE A 835 -11.12 40.48 -8.11
C ILE A 835 -12.50 40.63 -7.46
N VAL A 836 -12.65 41.55 -6.50
CA VAL A 836 -13.92 41.79 -5.79
C VAL A 836 -15.04 42.23 -6.75
N LYS A 837 -14.72 43.04 -7.76
CA LYS A 837 -15.64 43.38 -8.87
C LYS A 837 -16.21 42.12 -9.54
N TYR A 838 -15.35 41.17 -9.92
CA TYR A 838 -15.80 39.91 -10.50
C TYR A 838 -16.56 39.03 -9.50
N MET A 839 -16.18 39.00 -8.21
CA MET A 839 -16.92 38.25 -7.19
C MET A 839 -18.34 38.77 -6.99
N ASN A 840 -18.52 40.08 -6.89
CA ASN A 840 -19.83 40.70 -6.75
C ASN A 840 -20.68 40.52 -8.03
N GLN A 841 -20.08 40.65 -9.21
CA GLN A 841 -20.76 40.35 -10.49
C GLN A 841 -21.19 38.87 -10.62
N LEU A 842 -20.32 37.92 -10.27
CA LEU A 842 -20.59 36.48 -10.40
C LEU A 842 -21.54 35.94 -9.33
N SER A 843 -21.57 36.54 -8.14
CA SER A 843 -22.53 36.19 -7.07
C SER A 843 -23.89 36.86 -7.22
N GLY A 844 -24.02 37.87 -8.09
CA GLY A 844 -25.23 38.70 -8.20
C GLY A 844 -25.49 39.54 -6.94
N SER A 845 -24.44 39.87 -6.19
CA SER A 845 -24.52 40.54 -4.88
C SER A 845 -23.52 41.70 -4.78
N ASN A 846 -23.55 42.45 -3.68
CA ASN A 846 -22.49 43.40 -3.33
C ASN A 846 -21.96 43.07 -1.93
N ASP A 847 -21.81 41.77 -1.66
CA ASP A 847 -21.59 41.21 -0.32
C ASP A 847 -20.09 41.12 0.01
N TYR A 848 -19.23 41.11 -1.01
CA TYR A 848 -17.78 41.11 -0.84
C TYR A 848 -17.20 42.52 -0.88
N ASP A 849 -16.19 42.74 -0.04
CA ASP A 849 -15.42 43.97 0.10
C ASP A 849 -13.95 43.63 0.42
N PHE A 850 -13.08 44.63 0.52
CA PHE A 850 -11.65 44.38 0.78
C PHE A 850 -10.92 45.43 1.62
N VAL A 851 -9.79 45.01 2.18
CA VAL A 851 -8.73 45.86 2.72
C VAL A 851 -7.43 45.52 1.96
N ILE A 852 -6.51 46.47 1.87
CA ILE A 852 -5.17 46.26 1.32
C ILE A 852 -4.15 46.96 2.22
N SER A 853 -3.01 46.31 2.48
CA SER A 853 -1.95 46.87 3.32
C SER A 853 -1.22 48.03 2.64
N ASP A 854 -0.47 48.80 3.44
CA ASP A 854 0.65 49.59 2.94
C ASP A 854 1.75 48.69 2.33
N ASN A 855 2.68 49.30 1.60
CA ASN A 855 3.82 48.61 0.97
C ASN A 855 4.73 47.93 2.02
N LEU A 856 4.71 46.60 2.03
CA LEU A 856 5.45 45.73 2.94
C LEU A 856 6.90 45.60 2.47
N LYS A 857 7.82 46.25 3.19
CA LYS A 857 9.22 46.41 2.79
C LYS A 857 10.20 46.19 3.95
N GLY A 858 11.23 45.36 3.73
CA GLY A 858 12.42 45.23 4.59
C GLY A 858 13.63 46.02 4.06
N ASP A 859 14.65 46.21 4.89
CA ASP A 859 15.82 47.07 4.58
C ASP A 859 16.70 46.54 3.43
N GLU A 860 16.59 45.24 3.12
CA GLU A 860 17.35 44.60 2.06
C GLU A 860 16.70 44.76 0.67
N ASN A 861 15.40 45.12 0.62
CA ASN A 861 14.61 45.17 -0.61
C ASN A 861 15.11 46.20 -1.62
N ASP A 862 15.50 47.39 -1.15
CA ASP A 862 16.02 48.50 -1.98
C ASP A 862 17.28 48.15 -2.77
N LYS A 863 17.96 47.04 -2.42
CA LYS A 863 19.22 46.62 -3.01
C LYS A 863 19.04 45.54 -4.08
N LEU A 864 17.82 45.01 -4.24
CA LEU A 864 17.51 43.82 -5.02
C LEU A 864 16.26 43.94 -5.92
N ALA A 865 15.51 45.04 -5.84
CA ALA A 865 14.38 45.28 -6.75
C ALA A 865 14.85 45.39 -8.21
N THR A 866 14.10 44.77 -9.12
CA THR A 866 14.31 44.89 -10.58
C THR A 866 12.98 45.16 -11.27
N ASN A 867 13.01 45.60 -12.54
CA ASN A 867 11.81 45.87 -13.34
C ASN A 867 10.84 44.67 -13.45
N ASN A 868 11.34 43.44 -13.23
CA ASN A 868 10.58 42.20 -13.38
C ASN A 868 10.37 41.46 -12.05
N HIS A 869 10.83 41.99 -10.91
CA HIS A 869 10.71 41.37 -9.59
C HIS A 869 10.76 42.44 -8.49
N THR A 870 9.60 42.74 -7.89
CA THR A 870 9.49 43.66 -6.76
C THR A 870 9.66 42.91 -5.44
N SER A 871 10.76 43.15 -4.75
CA SER A 871 11.00 42.65 -3.38
C SER A 871 10.03 43.26 -2.34
N THR A 872 9.35 44.35 -2.69
CA THR A 872 8.28 45.00 -1.92
C THR A 872 6.93 44.59 -2.49
N GLU A 873 6.00 44.21 -1.61
CA GLU A 873 4.66 43.71 -1.95
C GLU A 873 3.60 44.33 -1.04
N ARG A 874 2.34 43.94 -1.21
CA ARG A 874 1.24 44.20 -0.28
C ARG A 874 0.50 42.90 0.04
N ILE A 875 -0.32 42.95 1.08
CA ILE A 875 -1.31 41.91 1.38
C ILE A 875 -2.70 42.48 1.11
N GLY A 876 -3.48 41.75 0.32
CA GLY A 876 -4.89 42.05 0.06
C GLY A 876 -5.78 41.12 0.88
N ILE A 877 -6.88 41.61 1.44
CA ILE A 877 -7.78 40.80 2.26
C ILE A 877 -9.21 41.03 1.77
N ILE A 878 -9.82 39.99 1.20
CA ILE A 878 -11.20 40.01 0.72
C ILE A 878 -12.09 39.39 1.80
N TYR A 879 -13.22 40.02 2.11
CA TYR A 879 -14.15 39.56 3.15
C TYR A 879 -15.62 39.76 2.76
N ASN A 880 -16.51 38.96 3.35
CA ASN A 880 -17.95 39.05 3.20
C ASN A 880 -18.55 39.91 4.32
N LYS A 881 -18.90 41.16 4.02
CA LYS A 881 -19.36 42.17 5.01
C LYS A 881 -20.71 41.88 5.66
N LYS A 882 -21.45 40.86 5.18
CA LYS A 882 -22.65 40.32 5.87
C LYS A 882 -22.31 39.29 6.96
N LYS A 883 -21.07 38.83 7.04
CA LYS A 883 -20.62 37.75 7.94
C LYS A 883 -19.47 38.15 8.87
N ALA A 884 -18.56 39.00 8.41
CA ALA A 884 -17.49 39.57 9.22
C ALA A 884 -17.16 40.97 8.70
N ASN A 885 -16.78 41.89 9.59
CA ASN A 885 -16.25 43.19 9.20
C ASN A 885 -14.92 43.46 9.93
N PRO A 886 -13.96 44.14 9.28
CA PRO A 886 -12.74 44.56 9.95
C PRO A 886 -13.07 45.60 11.02
N ILE A 887 -12.43 45.48 12.18
CA ILE A 887 -12.55 46.43 13.29
C ILE A 887 -11.19 47.03 13.61
N ALA A 888 -11.19 48.16 14.30
CA ALA A 888 -9.95 48.85 14.64
C ALA A 888 -9.25 48.20 15.83
N PHE A 889 -7.91 48.13 15.78
CA PHE A 889 -7.10 47.90 16.96
C PHE A 889 -7.24 49.06 17.95
N ALA A 890 -6.72 48.90 19.17
CA ALA A 890 -6.85 49.91 20.22
C ALA A 890 -6.09 51.23 19.97
N ASP A 891 -5.32 51.34 18.88
CA ASP A 891 -4.75 52.60 18.36
C ASP A 891 -5.68 53.34 17.37
N ASN A 892 -6.85 52.77 17.08
CA ASN A 892 -7.88 53.20 16.12
C ASN A 892 -7.55 52.97 14.63
N LYS A 893 -6.56 52.14 14.27
CA LYS A 893 -6.32 51.75 12.87
C LYS A 893 -7.00 50.45 12.46
N ILE A 894 -7.47 50.40 11.21
CA ILE A 894 -7.88 49.16 10.53
C ILE A 894 -6.63 48.47 10.00
N GLY A 895 -6.16 47.48 10.76
CA GLY A 895 -4.95 46.71 10.43
C GLY A 895 -3.64 47.41 10.82
N HIS A 896 -2.56 46.63 10.86
CA HIS A 896 -1.24 47.06 11.33
C HIS A 896 -0.12 46.26 10.63
N VAL A 897 0.91 46.96 10.16
CA VAL A 897 2.14 46.33 9.62
C VAL A 897 3.16 46.19 10.75
N TYR A 898 3.70 44.99 10.95
CA TYR A 898 4.73 44.73 11.95
C TYR A 898 5.92 45.71 11.81
N SER A 899 6.39 46.28 12.93
CA SER A 899 7.39 47.36 12.95
C SER A 899 8.76 47.02 12.32
N ASN A 900 9.00 45.74 12.06
CA ASN A 900 10.12 45.19 11.28
C ASN A 900 11.54 45.63 11.71
N PRO A 901 11.87 45.65 13.03
CA PRO A 901 13.19 46.03 13.50
C PRO A 901 14.27 45.08 12.97
N LEU A 902 15.47 45.61 12.74
CA LEU A 902 16.67 44.79 12.56
C LEU A 902 16.97 44.04 13.86
N GLU A 903 16.99 42.72 13.78
CA GLU A 903 17.26 41.84 14.90
C GLU A 903 18.46 40.94 14.63
N ASP A 904 19.12 40.48 15.70
CA ASP A 904 20.23 39.53 15.63
C ASP A 904 19.79 38.22 14.97
N GLY A 905 20.27 38.00 13.74
CA GLY A 905 20.02 36.79 12.97
C GLY A 905 20.91 35.66 13.46
N LYS A 906 20.36 34.45 13.46
CA LYS A 906 20.97 33.29 14.11
C LYS A 906 21.58 32.33 13.10
N TYR A 907 21.09 32.36 11.86
CA TYR A 907 21.53 31.47 10.79
C TYR A 907 21.97 32.21 9.53
N GLU A 908 21.19 33.18 9.03
CA GLU A 908 21.45 33.83 7.73
C GLU A 908 22.56 34.89 7.80
N LYS A 909 22.38 35.89 8.67
CA LYS A 909 23.20 37.11 8.79
C LYS A 909 23.32 37.50 10.27
N GLN A 910 24.30 38.33 10.62
CA GLN A 910 24.40 38.84 12.00
C GLN A 910 23.19 39.67 12.41
N GLN A 911 22.62 40.46 11.50
CA GLN A 911 21.35 41.14 11.70
C GLN A 911 20.52 41.10 10.41
N THR A 912 19.20 41.03 10.57
CA THR A 912 18.19 40.89 9.51
C THR A 912 16.84 41.43 10.01
N ASN A 913 15.97 41.87 9.11
CA ASN A 913 14.53 42.01 9.35
C ASN A 913 13.74 41.22 8.28
N TYR A 914 12.42 41.11 8.39
CA TYR A 914 11.62 40.40 7.39
C TYR A 914 11.72 41.10 6.04
N SER A 915 11.85 40.31 4.96
CA SER A 915 11.81 40.82 3.58
C SER A 915 10.51 41.56 3.30
N ARG A 916 9.39 41.03 3.81
CA ARG A 916 8.05 41.60 3.75
C ARG A 916 7.47 41.47 5.17
N PRO A 917 7.34 42.54 5.96
CA PRO A 917 6.79 42.44 7.31
C PRO A 917 5.36 41.88 7.30
N PRO A 918 4.99 41.01 8.26
CA PRO A 918 3.63 40.54 8.39
C PRO A 918 2.62 41.68 8.62
N TYR A 919 1.41 41.51 8.08
CA TYR A 919 0.29 42.43 8.21
C TYR A 919 -0.82 41.79 9.04
N ALA A 920 -1.22 42.46 10.13
CA ALA A 920 -2.28 42.05 11.02
C ALA A 920 -3.58 42.80 10.71
N ILE A 921 -4.72 42.15 10.91
CA ILE A 921 -6.03 42.79 10.91
C ILE A 921 -6.96 42.10 11.92
N LYS A 922 -7.79 42.90 12.59
CA LYS A 922 -8.81 42.41 13.51
C LYS A 922 -10.17 42.38 12.83
N PHE A 923 -10.93 41.32 13.03
CA PHE A 923 -12.29 41.16 12.52
C PHE A 923 -13.27 40.94 13.67
N ALA A 924 -14.53 41.32 13.45
CA ALA A 924 -15.66 40.90 14.28
C ALA A 924 -16.73 40.22 13.42
N SER A 925 -17.36 39.16 13.94
CA SER A 925 -18.46 38.47 13.25
C SER A 925 -19.75 39.29 13.23
N VAL A 926 -20.56 39.07 12.19
CA VAL A 926 -21.82 39.77 11.92
C VAL A 926 -22.96 38.76 12.00
N GLY A 927 -23.90 39.00 12.92
CA GLY A 927 -25.06 38.15 13.15
C GLY A 927 -25.48 38.16 14.63
N GLU A 928 -26.15 37.08 15.04
CA GLU A 928 -26.54 36.85 16.44
C GLU A 928 -25.33 36.50 17.32
N ILE A 929 -24.35 35.78 16.76
CA ILE A 929 -23.09 35.46 17.44
C ILE A 929 -22.02 36.49 17.06
N LYS A 930 -21.45 37.13 18.09
CA LYS A 930 -20.39 38.12 17.99
C LYS A 930 -19.16 37.63 18.72
N ASN A 931 -18.11 37.35 17.96
CA ASN A 931 -16.74 37.15 18.42
C ASN A 931 -15.86 38.16 17.70
N ASP A 932 -14.77 38.61 18.33
CA ASP A 932 -13.64 39.19 17.61
C ASP A 932 -12.45 38.22 17.52
N PHE A 933 -11.57 38.45 16.54
CA PHE A 933 -10.38 37.62 16.31
C PHE A 933 -9.37 38.35 15.42
N THR A 934 -8.09 38.04 15.57
CA THR A 934 -6.99 38.69 14.85
C THR A 934 -6.31 37.74 13.87
N LEU A 935 -6.32 38.13 12.59
CA LEU A 935 -5.65 37.41 11.50
C LEU A 935 -4.34 38.10 11.14
N VAL A 936 -3.26 37.33 11.04
CA VAL A 936 -1.91 37.82 10.73
C VAL A 936 -1.41 37.13 9.49
N PHE A 937 -1.21 37.90 8.42
CA PHE A 937 -0.86 37.45 7.10
C PHE A 937 0.62 37.74 6.78
N ALA A 938 1.32 36.84 6.09
CA ALA A 938 2.73 37.02 5.75
C ALA A 938 3.18 36.30 4.47
N HIS A 939 4.22 36.85 3.83
CA HIS A 939 4.98 36.19 2.78
C HIS A 939 6.46 36.17 3.21
N LEU A 940 6.95 35.02 3.69
CA LEU A 940 8.28 34.88 4.30
C LEU A 940 9.37 34.38 3.34
N ASP A 941 9.11 34.33 2.03
CA ASP A 941 10.13 33.94 1.05
C ASP A 941 11.28 34.97 0.98
N SER A 942 12.49 34.51 0.72
CA SER A 942 13.64 35.41 0.54
C SER A 942 13.61 36.03 -0.87
N PRO A 943 14.07 37.29 -1.05
CA PRO A 943 14.20 37.85 -2.40
C PRO A 943 15.15 36.96 -3.21
N GLY A 944 14.65 36.44 -4.34
CA GLY A 944 15.28 35.35 -5.08
C GLY A 944 16.64 35.65 -5.72
N THR A 945 17.06 34.79 -6.66
CA THR A 945 18.43 34.74 -7.19
C THR A 945 19.03 36.11 -7.53
N TYR A 946 19.99 36.56 -6.71
CA TYR A 946 20.77 37.78 -6.91
C TYR A 946 21.24 37.93 -8.36
N PRO A 947 21.11 39.12 -8.98
CA PRO A 947 21.74 39.40 -10.27
C PRO A 947 23.23 39.05 -10.25
N SER A 948 23.67 38.37 -11.30
CA SER A 948 25.08 38.06 -11.53
C SER A 948 25.93 39.34 -11.45
N GLU A 949 27.15 39.20 -10.93
CA GLU A 949 28.14 40.29 -10.74
C GLU A 949 27.93 41.25 -9.56
N THR A 950 26.87 41.09 -8.74
CA THR A 950 26.73 41.90 -7.52
C THR A 950 27.59 41.38 -6.34
N LYS A 951 28.19 42.31 -5.57
CA LYS A 951 28.99 42.03 -4.35
C LYS A 951 28.20 41.39 -3.19
N TYR A 952 26.90 41.15 -3.37
CA TYR A 952 25.99 40.58 -2.38
C TYR A 952 25.87 39.05 -2.47
N GLN A 953 26.69 38.38 -3.30
CA GLN A 953 26.78 36.91 -3.44
C GLN A 953 27.21 36.10 -2.18
N LYS A 954 26.99 36.62 -0.97
CA LYS A 954 26.86 35.76 0.22
C LYS A 954 25.54 34.99 0.10
N LYS A 955 25.58 33.88 -0.63
CA LYS A 955 24.43 32.98 -0.83
C LYS A 955 23.72 32.73 0.50
N GLU A 956 22.39 32.82 0.48
CA GLU A 956 21.59 32.02 1.39
C GLU A 956 22.07 30.56 1.31
N HIS A 957 22.46 30.02 2.45
CA HIS A 957 22.95 28.65 2.53
C HIS A 957 21.80 27.76 2.98
N LEU A 958 21.55 26.72 2.20
CA LEU A 958 20.60 25.68 2.53
C LEU A 958 21.10 24.96 3.79
N LEU A 959 20.50 25.30 4.93
CA LEU A 959 20.60 24.56 6.17
C LEU A 959 20.10 23.14 5.92
N LYS A 960 21.02 22.23 5.60
CA LYS A 960 20.77 20.82 5.87
C LYS A 960 20.46 20.72 7.35
N ARG A 961 19.41 19.97 7.69
CA ARG A 961 19.20 19.42 9.03
C ARG A 961 20.55 19.08 9.70
N THR A 962 21.39 18.32 8.99
CA THR A 962 22.70 17.84 9.44
C THR A 962 23.74 18.92 9.78
N GLU A 963 23.70 20.11 9.17
CA GLU A 963 24.76 21.13 9.26
C GLU A 963 24.63 22.04 10.48
N LEU A 964 23.45 22.07 11.12
CA LEU A 964 23.27 22.62 12.47
C LEU A 964 23.91 21.74 13.57
N VAL A 965 24.51 20.60 13.20
CA VAL A 965 25.40 19.80 14.06
C VAL A 965 26.82 19.89 13.47
N LYS A 966 27.64 20.81 14.00
CA LYS A 966 28.95 21.17 13.44
C LYS A 966 29.96 20.01 13.41
N GLU A 967 30.03 19.35 12.25
CA GLU A 967 31.13 18.49 11.76
C GLU A 967 31.44 17.19 12.58
N LYS A 968 32.00 16.11 12.00
CA LYS A 968 32.30 15.77 10.59
C LYS A 968 32.18 14.25 10.42
N ALA A 969 31.19 13.75 9.67
CA ALA A 969 31.22 12.41 9.05
C ALA A 969 29.96 12.15 8.18
N ILE A 970 30.15 11.91 6.88
CA ILE A 970 29.53 10.85 6.05
C ILE A 970 29.99 11.06 4.60
N SER A 971 30.42 9.99 3.94
CA SER A 971 30.81 10.01 2.53
C SER A 971 29.61 9.81 1.60
N SER A 972 29.45 10.72 0.64
CA SER A 972 28.86 10.47 -0.70
C SER A 972 27.71 9.44 -0.78
N ASN A 973 26.48 9.87 -0.54
CA ASN A 973 25.27 9.17 -0.99
C ASN A 973 24.12 10.18 -1.21
N GLN A 974 23.39 10.05 -2.33
CA GLN A 974 22.46 11.06 -2.86
C GLN A 974 21.14 11.23 -2.07
N MET A 975 21.06 10.73 -0.83
CA MET A 975 19.84 10.71 -0.01
C MET A 975 19.77 11.80 1.06
N ILE A 976 20.82 12.63 1.22
CA ILE A 976 20.92 13.63 2.31
C ILE A 976 20.21 14.94 1.95
N ASN A 977 20.20 15.34 0.66
CA ASN A 977 19.66 16.62 0.18
C ASN A 977 18.12 16.76 0.25
N LYS A 978 17.41 15.86 0.98
CA LYS A 978 15.94 15.86 1.05
C LYS A 978 15.36 16.59 2.28
N TYR A 979 16.20 17.14 3.15
CA TYR A 979 15.79 17.87 4.36
C TYR A 979 16.66 19.12 4.58
N GLU A 980 16.68 19.94 3.54
CA GLU A 980 17.32 21.26 3.47
C GLU A 980 16.26 22.34 3.57
N GLN A 981 16.51 23.41 4.31
CA GLN A 981 15.72 24.65 4.36
C GLN A 981 16.67 25.83 4.10
N GLY A 982 16.19 26.96 3.58
CA GLY A 982 16.96 28.21 3.59
C GLY A 982 17.29 28.66 5.02
N SER A 983 18.30 29.52 5.16
CA SER A 983 18.67 30.08 6.46
C SER A 983 17.77 31.24 6.86
N ARG A 984 17.26 32.01 5.88
CA ARG A 984 16.38 33.15 6.07
C ARG A 984 15.02 32.72 6.61
N GLU A 985 14.40 31.73 5.99
CA GLU A 985 13.03 31.30 6.35
C GLU A 985 12.97 30.71 7.77
N VAL A 986 14.11 30.18 8.27
CA VAL A 986 14.25 29.70 9.66
C VAL A 986 14.40 30.86 10.65
N ASP A 987 15.22 31.87 10.32
CA ASP A 987 15.33 33.09 11.14
C ASP A 987 13.98 33.86 11.16
N ASP A 988 13.28 33.92 10.03
CA ASP A 988 11.96 34.57 9.90
C ASP A 988 10.87 33.80 10.68
N ALA A 989 10.88 32.46 10.64
CA ALA A 989 9.93 31.64 11.41
C ALA A 989 10.23 31.58 12.92
N GLU A 990 11.50 31.60 13.36
CA GLU A 990 11.82 31.68 14.79
C GLU A 990 11.37 33.02 15.41
N ARG A 991 11.31 34.09 14.61
CA ARG A 991 10.92 35.44 15.04
C ARG A 991 9.42 35.70 15.11
N LEU A 992 8.57 34.85 14.53
CA LEU A 992 7.11 35.08 14.48
C LEU A 992 6.45 35.28 15.86
N VAL A 993 7.05 34.76 16.95
CA VAL A 993 6.57 35.02 18.32
C VAL A 993 6.54 36.52 18.61
N LYS A 994 7.57 37.27 18.18
CA LYS A 994 7.69 38.72 18.42
C LYS A 994 6.69 39.52 17.61
N VAL A 995 6.37 39.05 16.40
CA VAL A 995 5.30 39.61 15.55
C VAL A 995 3.97 39.53 16.31
N MET A 996 3.62 38.35 16.83
CA MET A 996 2.38 38.19 17.59
C MET A 996 2.40 38.92 18.93
N GLU A 997 3.57 39.05 19.58
CA GLU A 997 3.71 39.88 20.78
C GLU A 997 3.46 41.37 20.52
N GLU A 998 3.91 41.92 19.39
CA GLU A 998 3.62 43.30 19.00
C GLU A 998 2.13 43.49 18.74
N ILE A 999 1.52 42.55 18.01
CA ILE A 999 0.09 42.57 17.66
C ILE A 999 -0.79 42.46 18.93
N LYS A 1000 -0.38 41.67 19.91
CA LYS A 1000 -1.01 41.62 21.25
C LYS A 1000 -0.88 42.95 22.01
N LYS A 1001 0.25 43.65 21.87
CA LYS A 1001 0.48 44.95 22.53
C LYS A 1001 -0.39 46.06 21.91
N ILE A 1002 -0.54 46.13 20.58
CA ILE A 1002 -1.38 47.16 19.93
C ILE A 1002 -2.88 47.00 20.20
N ASP A 1003 -3.38 45.77 20.43
CA ASP A 1003 -4.77 45.55 20.87
C ASP A 1003 -4.95 45.67 22.40
N ASN A 1004 -3.90 46.02 23.15
CA ASN A 1004 -3.84 45.98 24.61
C ASN A 1004 -4.20 44.61 25.23
N ASN A 1005 -4.00 43.51 24.50
CA ASN A 1005 -4.34 42.12 24.88
C ASN A 1005 -5.84 41.89 25.16
N LYS A 1006 -6.74 42.57 24.43
CA LYS A 1006 -8.19 42.32 24.53
C LYS A 1006 -8.55 40.98 23.90
N ASP A 1007 -8.27 40.84 22.60
CA ASP A 1007 -8.38 39.60 21.81
C ASP A 1007 -7.57 38.45 22.46
N ASP A 1008 -8.08 37.21 22.40
CA ASP A 1008 -7.35 35.96 22.69
C ASP A 1008 -7.47 34.85 21.62
N ASP A 1009 -8.02 35.16 20.44
CA ASP A 1009 -8.20 34.30 19.27
C ASP A 1009 -7.32 34.78 18.09
N TYR A 1010 -6.04 34.40 18.13
CA TYR A 1010 -4.99 34.85 17.21
C TYR A 1010 -4.60 33.79 16.17
N PHE A 1011 -4.53 34.19 14.90
CA PHE A 1011 -4.17 33.33 13.77
C PHE A 1011 -2.98 33.90 13.01
N PHE A 1012 -2.02 33.04 12.67
CA PHE A 1012 -0.99 33.33 11.67
C PHE A 1012 -1.25 32.48 10.42
N MET A 1013 -1.22 33.09 9.24
CA MET A 1013 -1.29 32.37 7.98
C MET A 1013 -0.46 33.02 6.89
N GLY A 1014 0.27 32.22 6.11
CA GLY A 1014 1.16 32.77 5.11
C GLY A 1014 1.86 31.73 4.27
N ASP A 1015 2.40 32.16 3.14
CA ASP A 1015 3.42 31.42 2.41
C ASP A 1015 4.75 31.62 3.13
N THR A 1016 5.35 30.52 3.59
CA THR A 1016 6.57 30.55 4.40
C THR A 1016 7.76 29.85 3.74
N ASN A 1017 7.63 29.36 2.50
CA ASN A 1017 8.61 28.51 1.80
C ASN A 1017 9.12 27.29 2.64
N ILE A 1018 8.44 26.92 3.74
CA ILE A 1018 8.90 25.86 4.65
C ILE A 1018 8.52 24.50 4.10
N ARG A 1019 9.55 23.76 3.67
CA ARG A 1019 9.43 22.48 2.96
C ARG A 1019 8.78 21.40 3.82
N LEU A 1020 8.25 20.41 3.11
CA LEU A 1020 7.64 19.23 3.72
C LEU A 1020 8.59 18.56 4.73
N HIS A 1021 8.06 18.20 5.90
CA HIS A 1021 8.75 17.62 7.07
C HIS A 1021 9.67 18.59 7.85
N ASN A 1022 9.69 19.89 7.54
CA ASN A 1022 10.46 20.89 8.29
C ASN A 1022 9.64 21.70 9.31
N GLN A 1023 8.32 21.79 9.15
CA GLN A 1023 7.43 22.69 9.89
C GLN A 1023 7.68 22.67 11.41
N GLN A 1024 7.73 21.47 12.00
CA GLN A 1024 7.81 21.28 13.44
C GLN A 1024 9.14 21.67 14.08
N TRP A 1025 10.26 21.64 13.35
CA TRP A 1025 11.55 22.10 13.91
C TRP A 1025 11.83 23.56 13.63
N VAL A 1026 11.25 24.10 12.55
CA VAL A 1026 11.33 25.51 12.18
C VAL A 1026 10.45 26.35 13.11
N PHE A 1027 9.14 26.10 13.14
CA PHE A 1027 8.18 26.83 13.98
C PHE A 1027 8.19 26.41 15.46
N ARG A 1028 9.24 25.72 15.94
CA ARG A 1028 9.30 25.19 17.31
C ARG A 1028 9.14 26.27 18.38
N THR A 1029 9.71 27.46 18.16
CA THR A 1029 9.58 28.61 19.07
C THR A 1029 8.14 29.13 19.09
N PHE A 1030 7.46 29.12 17.94
CA PHE A 1030 6.06 29.53 17.80
C PHE A 1030 5.12 28.56 18.53
N ILE A 1031 5.32 27.26 18.31
CA ILE A 1031 4.56 26.18 18.96
C ILE A 1031 4.78 26.17 20.49
N GLN A 1032 5.99 26.46 20.95
CA GLN A 1032 6.31 26.61 22.38
C GLN A 1032 5.63 27.82 23.04
N ASN A 1033 5.15 28.79 22.27
CA ASN A 1033 4.39 29.95 22.75
C ASN A 1033 2.86 29.79 22.57
N GLY A 1034 2.38 28.55 22.35
CA GLY A 1034 0.96 28.19 22.37
C GLY A 1034 0.27 28.12 21.01
N TYR A 1035 0.95 28.44 19.91
CA TYR A 1035 0.36 28.39 18.58
C TYR A 1035 0.34 26.96 18.00
N SER A 1036 -0.86 26.42 17.81
CA SER A 1036 -1.09 25.12 17.19
C SER A 1036 -1.24 25.24 15.68
N SER A 1037 -0.55 24.38 14.92
CA SER A 1037 -0.70 24.35 13.47
C SER A 1037 -2.04 23.74 13.05
N VAL A 1038 -2.76 24.43 12.17
CA VAL A 1038 -4.04 23.97 11.59
C VAL A 1038 -3.79 22.87 10.55
N PHE A 1039 -2.66 22.90 9.84
CA PHE A 1039 -2.24 21.85 8.91
C PHE A 1039 -1.19 20.90 9.48
N ALA A 1040 -1.32 19.61 9.14
CA ALA A 1040 -0.34 18.58 9.49
C ALA A 1040 0.74 18.45 8.40
N ASP A 1041 2.01 18.45 8.78
CA ASP A 1041 3.18 18.42 7.89
C ASP A 1041 3.34 17.08 7.12
N ASN A 1042 2.53 16.89 6.06
CA ASN A 1042 2.45 15.68 5.23
C ASN A 1042 1.94 15.99 3.80
N ASP A 1043 2.09 15.04 2.87
CA ASP A 1043 1.79 15.24 1.44
C ASP A 1043 0.34 15.68 1.11
N LEU A 1044 -0.64 15.45 1.99
CA LEU A 1044 -2.04 15.89 1.79
C LEU A 1044 -2.20 17.41 1.89
N PHE A 1045 -1.30 18.10 2.59
CA PHE A 1045 -1.35 19.55 2.80
C PHE A 1045 -0.24 20.27 2.02
N LYS A 1046 0.06 19.82 0.80
CA LYS A 1046 0.88 20.57 -0.14
C LYS A 1046 0.03 21.63 -0.85
N SER A 1047 0.58 22.83 -0.96
CA SER A 1047 -0.07 23.99 -1.57
C SER A 1047 0.63 24.45 -2.84
N SER A 1048 1.96 24.35 -2.92
CA SER A 1048 2.75 24.83 -4.06
C SER A 1048 2.68 23.85 -5.24
N LEU A 1049 2.29 24.33 -6.41
CA LEU A 1049 2.15 23.59 -7.66
C LEU A 1049 3.52 23.32 -8.31
N SER A 1050 3.75 22.05 -8.64
CA SER A 1050 4.97 21.59 -9.31
C SER A 1050 5.11 22.20 -10.71
N GLY A 1051 6.36 22.31 -11.19
CA GLY A 1051 6.63 22.58 -12.61
C GLY A 1051 6.18 21.43 -13.52
N ASN A 1052 5.95 20.23 -12.98
CA ASN A 1052 5.21 19.15 -13.63
C ASN A 1052 3.70 19.44 -13.48
N PRO A 1053 2.94 19.64 -14.58
CA PRO A 1053 1.52 19.94 -14.47
C PRO A 1053 0.72 18.78 -13.85
N GLY A 1054 -0.17 19.10 -12.91
CA GLY A 1054 -0.95 18.10 -12.16
C GLY A 1054 -0.27 17.53 -10.90
N GLU A 1055 0.92 18.01 -10.52
CA GLU A 1055 1.61 17.58 -9.29
C GLU A 1055 1.77 18.73 -8.27
N PHE A 1056 1.90 18.39 -6.99
CA PHE A 1056 2.24 19.34 -5.92
C PHE A 1056 3.67 19.14 -5.42
N ALA A 1057 4.41 20.25 -5.28
CA ALA A 1057 5.79 20.27 -4.81
C ALA A 1057 5.88 20.22 -3.28
N ASN A 1058 5.39 21.25 -2.59
CA ASN A 1058 5.60 21.45 -1.15
C ASN A 1058 4.38 22.04 -0.42
N SER A 1059 4.38 21.87 0.90
CA SER A 1059 3.45 22.45 1.87
C SER A 1059 3.95 23.81 2.37
N TYR A 1060 4.14 24.78 1.47
CA TYR A 1060 4.76 26.07 1.81
C TYR A 1060 3.82 26.99 2.58
N ASP A 1061 2.51 26.94 2.28
CA ASP A 1061 1.49 27.66 3.02
C ASP A 1061 1.31 27.03 4.40
N LYS A 1062 1.40 27.85 5.44
CA LYS A 1062 1.22 27.44 6.84
C LYS A 1062 0.10 28.25 7.48
N ILE A 1063 -0.74 27.57 8.25
CA ILE A 1063 -1.73 28.19 9.12
C ILE A 1063 -1.49 27.69 10.56
N PHE A 1064 -1.43 28.63 11.49
CA PHE A 1064 -1.28 28.44 12.91
C PHE A 1064 -2.32 29.26 13.68
N SER A 1065 -2.69 28.80 14.87
CA SER A 1065 -3.80 29.35 15.65
C SER A 1065 -3.56 29.21 17.15
N GLN A 1066 -4.00 30.21 17.91
CA GLN A 1066 -4.17 30.16 19.35
C GLN A 1066 -5.58 30.70 19.62
N VAL A 1067 -6.48 29.85 20.12
CA VAL A 1067 -7.92 30.12 20.22
C VAL A 1067 -8.43 29.85 21.64
N ASN A 1068 -9.37 30.64 22.15
CA ASN A 1068 -9.82 30.58 23.56
C ASN A 1068 -11.35 30.54 23.76
N GLY A 1069 -12.10 30.20 22.74
CA GLY A 1069 -13.56 30.04 22.82
C GLY A 1069 -14.15 29.57 21.50
N LEU A 1070 -13.49 29.94 20.41
CA LEU A 1070 -13.78 29.50 19.06
C LEU A 1070 -13.30 28.07 18.79
N THR A 1071 -13.79 27.50 17.68
CA THR A 1071 -13.42 26.15 17.23
C THR A 1071 -12.92 26.17 15.80
N ILE A 1072 -11.95 25.30 15.47
CA ILE A 1072 -11.40 25.17 14.12
C ILE A 1072 -11.80 23.81 13.55
N SER A 1073 -12.33 23.82 12.34
CA SER A 1073 -12.82 22.65 11.62
C SER A 1073 -12.44 22.70 10.14
N ASN A 1074 -12.65 21.60 9.41
CA ASN A 1074 -12.44 21.49 7.96
C ASN A 1074 -11.12 22.10 7.39
N PRO A 1075 -9.94 21.84 8.00
CA PRO A 1075 -8.68 22.25 7.39
C PRO A 1075 -8.50 21.58 6.03
N SER A 1076 -8.33 22.35 4.96
CA SER A 1076 -8.27 21.85 3.58
C SER A 1076 -7.49 22.76 2.64
N ILE A 1077 -7.17 22.23 1.46
CA ILE A 1077 -6.55 22.94 0.35
C ILE A 1077 -7.45 22.70 -0.87
N TYR A 1078 -7.72 23.75 -1.65
CA TYR A 1078 -8.43 23.60 -2.92
C TYR A 1078 -7.44 23.18 -4.01
N ASP A 1079 -7.60 21.99 -4.57
CA ASP A 1079 -6.72 21.49 -5.63
C ASP A 1079 -6.95 22.25 -6.95
N LEU A 1080 -6.13 23.28 -7.14
CA LEU A 1080 -6.22 24.24 -8.25
C LEU A 1080 -6.04 23.58 -9.64
N TRP A 1081 -5.45 22.38 -9.73
CA TRP A 1081 -5.37 21.65 -11.00
C TRP A 1081 -6.76 21.26 -11.55
N ASN A 1082 -7.76 21.13 -10.66
CA ASN A 1082 -9.14 20.79 -11.02
C ASN A 1082 -9.94 21.99 -11.55
N ALA A 1083 -9.34 23.18 -11.72
CA ALA A 1083 -10.02 24.39 -12.14
C ALA A 1083 -10.82 24.28 -13.47
N TYR A 1084 -10.51 23.33 -14.37
CA TYR A 1084 -11.36 23.03 -15.54
C TYR A 1084 -12.52 22.08 -15.23
N GLU A 1085 -12.37 21.17 -14.26
CA GLU A 1085 -13.38 20.16 -13.91
C GLU A 1085 -14.44 20.77 -12.98
N ASP A 1086 -14.00 21.61 -12.04
CA ASP A 1086 -14.83 22.50 -11.20
C ASP A 1086 -15.40 23.70 -11.98
N GLN A 1087 -15.09 23.81 -13.28
CA GLN A 1087 -15.57 24.86 -14.20
C GLN A 1087 -15.18 26.29 -13.79
N ILE A 1088 -14.14 26.48 -12.97
CA ILE A 1088 -13.55 27.79 -12.67
C ILE A 1088 -13.08 28.47 -13.97
N VAL A 1089 -12.40 27.70 -14.83
CA VAL A 1089 -11.90 28.14 -16.14
C VAL A 1089 -12.38 27.22 -17.26
N ASP A 1090 -12.47 27.76 -18.46
CA ASP A 1090 -13.04 27.10 -19.64
C ASP A 1090 -12.22 27.41 -20.92
N GLN A 1091 -12.75 27.03 -22.09
CA GLN A 1091 -12.11 27.29 -23.38
C GLN A 1091 -12.13 28.78 -23.78
N VAL A 1092 -13.03 29.59 -23.23
CA VAL A 1092 -13.08 31.05 -23.46
C VAL A 1092 -11.99 31.73 -22.64
N TRP A 1093 -11.82 31.33 -21.38
CA TRP A 1093 -10.70 31.74 -20.53
C TRP A 1093 -9.35 31.36 -21.15
N LEU A 1094 -9.17 30.10 -21.56
CA LEU A 1094 -7.95 29.64 -22.21
C LEU A 1094 -7.66 30.40 -23.52
N LYS A 1095 -8.69 30.81 -24.25
CA LYS A 1095 -8.56 31.65 -25.45
C LYS A 1095 -8.18 33.10 -25.12
N LYS A 1096 -8.66 33.68 -24.01
CA LYS A 1096 -8.18 34.98 -23.49
C LYS A 1096 -6.69 34.89 -23.13
N VAL A 1097 -6.29 33.90 -22.33
CA VAL A 1097 -4.90 33.71 -21.88
C VAL A 1097 -3.95 33.53 -23.08
N ARG A 1098 -4.28 32.65 -24.03
CA ARG A 1098 -3.47 32.44 -25.24
C ARG A 1098 -3.40 33.66 -26.16
N ALA A 1099 -4.33 34.61 -26.05
CA ALA A 1099 -4.24 35.88 -26.79
C ALA A 1099 -3.24 36.87 -26.17
N LEU A 1100 -2.90 36.72 -24.89
CA LEU A 1100 -1.83 37.49 -24.22
C LEU A 1100 -0.44 36.96 -24.62
N ASN A 1101 -0.32 35.63 -24.77
CA ASN A 1101 0.94 34.94 -25.10
C ASN A 1101 0.83 34.18 -26.46
N PRO A 1102 0.64 34.89 -27.60
CA PRO A 1102 0.24 34.28 -28.89
C PRO A 1102 1.31 33.41 -29.57
N HIS A 1103 2.54 33.37 -29.04
CA HIS A 1103 3.64 32.58 -29.59
C HIS A 1103 3.96 31.31 -28.78
N GLU A 1104 3.29 31.09 -27.64
CA GLU A 1104 3.64 30.03 -26.68
C GLU A 1104 2.45 29.09 -26.41
N PHE A 1105 2.45 27.93 -27.08
CA PHE A 1105 1.40 26.92 -26.94
C PHE A 1105 1.82 25.82 -25.95
N HIS A 1106 1.19 25.82 -24.78
CA HIS A 1106 1.41 24.84 -23.72
C HIS A 1106 0.14 24.00 -23.46
N ASP A 1107 0.28 22.99 -22.58
CA ASP A 1107 -0.85 22.21 -22.07
C ASP A 1107 -1.84 23.09 -21.28
N LYS A 1108 -3.12 22.69 -21.21
CA LYS A 1108 -4.16 23.44 -20.48
C LYS A 1108 -3.80 23.66 -19.00
N LEU A 1109 -3.09 22.71 -18.37
CA LEU A 1109 -2.70 22.77 -16.97
C LEU A 1109 -1.53 23.74 -16.73
N PHE A 1110 -0.63 23.91 -17.70
CA PHE A 1110 0.47 24.89 -17.58
C PHE A 1110 -0.04 26.32 -17.33
N TYR A 1111 -1.12 26.71 -18.02
CA TYR A 1111 -1.76 28.02 -17.81
C TYR A 1111 -2.48 28.13 -16.45
N ILE A 1112 -2.88 27.03 -15.79
CA ILE A 1112 -3.39 27.10 -14.40
C ILE A 1112 -2.30 27.65 -13.48
N ARG A 1113 -1.11 27.02 -13.54
CA ARG A 1113 0.03 27.37 -12.70
C ARG A 1113 0.50 28.81 -12.94
N ASN A 1114 0.59 29.24 -14.20
CA ASN A 1114 1.25 30.50 -14.53
C ASN A 1114 0.28 31.69 -14.67
N ASP A 1115 -0.98 31.48 -15.06
CA ASP A 1115 -1.97 32.54 -15.30
C ASP A 1115 -3.07 32.63 -14.23
N ILE A 1116 -3.15 31.67 -13.29
CA ILE A 1116 -3.98 31.78 -12.08
C ILE A 1116 -3.06 31.99 -10.86
N SER A 1117 -2.42 30.94 -10.38
CA SER A 1117 -1.37 30.98 -9.35
C SER A 1117 -0.61 29.65 -9.36
N ASP A 1118 0.65 29.68 -8.94
CA ASP A 1118 1.43 28.47 -8.69
C ASP A 1118 1.35 27.98 -7.23
N HIS A 1119 0.47 28.56 -6.43
CA HIS A 1119 0.00 28.01 -5.16
C HIS A 1119 -1.50 27.76 -5.20
N ALA A 1120 -1.95 26.78 -4.41
CA ALA A 1120 -3.35 26.46 -4.17
C ALA A 1120 -3.86 27.17 -2.90
N PRO A 1121 -5.09 27.71 -2.89
CA PRO A 1121 -5.62 28.38 -1.70
C PRO A 1121 -5.90 27.39 -0.57
N THR A 1122 -5.50 27.77 0.64
CA THR A 1122 -5.57 26.93 1.84
C THR A 1122 -6.54 27.52 2.86
N TYR A 1123 -7.31 26.70 3.58
CA TYR A 1123 -8.44 27.18 4.39
C TYR A 1123 -8.81 26.31 5.60
N PHE A 1124 -9.64 26.89 6.47
CA PHE A 1124 -10.36 26.22 7.55
C PHE A 1124 -11.71 26.92 7.80
N ASP A 1125 -12.61 26.24 8.52
CA ASP A 1125 -13.89 26.80 8.98
C ASP A 1125 -13.81 27.10 10.48
N LEU A 1126 -13.89 28.39 10.83
CA LEU A 1126 -13.93 28.94 12.20
C LEU A 1126 -15.35 28.89 12.75
N GLY A 1127 -15.62 27.99 13.69
CA GLY A 1127 -16.90 27.89 14.40
C GLY A 1127 -17.02 28.96 15.49
N LEU A 1128 -18.04 29.82 15.34
CA LEU A 1128 -18.32 30.94 16.24
C LEU A 1128 -18.96 30.47 17.55
N ASN A 1129 -18.75 31.22 18.64
CA ASN A 1129 -19.26 30.85 19.98
C ASN A 1129 -19.99 32.01 20.67
N LYS A 1130 -21.26 31.79 21.03
CA LYS A 1130 -22.12 32.78 21.72
C LYS A 1130 -21.87 32.94 23.22
N ASP A 1131 -21.20 31.97 23.83
CA ASP A 1131 -20.88 31.94 25.27
C ASP A 1131 -19.43 32.36 25.54
N ASP A 1132 -18.74 32.79 24.48
CA ASP A 1132 -17.50 33.56 24.54
C ASP A 1132 -17.77 34.96 25.11
N SER A 1133 -16.73 35.61 25.65
CA SER A 1133 -16.89 36.76 26.56
C SER A 1133 -15.92 37.92 26.31
N LYS A 1134 -15.28 37.94 25.15
CA LYS A 1134 -14.33 38.97 24.71
C LYS A 1134 -14.64 39.51 23.33
#